data_AF-A0A839CT22-F1
#
_entry.id   AF-A0A839CT22-F1
#
_cell.length_a   1.000
_cell.length_b   1.000
_cell.length_c   1.000
_cell.angle_alpha   90.00
_cell.angle_beta   90.00
_cell.angle_gamma   90.00
#
_symmetry.space_group_name_H-M   'P 1'
#
loop_
_entity.id
_entity.type
_entity.pdbx_description
1 polymer ?
#
loop_
_entity_poly.entity_id
_entity_poly.type
_entity_poly.pdbx_seq_one_letter_code
_entity_poly.pdbx_strand_id
1 'polypeptide(L)'
;MKNPSNYERLQQNQEEIEQKIAAYINTPLKDIPKPKEVEFDLQSPNYSELIEQLEENRDAGEGIKWIRATLEDGSKVLIRDARNVNPNAPPPLDSPESYKIQFLNAARAAEELLDLELGNTNSHEIQGLKNTVRLTVMNFLENNLGKDDIKKENTTLVEILKAAGIENAGKKISVAKDFGNLSDQHYHVTTITKQKDSQGKDSLVVESDAMLLWLTDNQKLQYLAIKHAKRGENIELTIKGEQVNMGWYNNLAPHLKDLVHKHAGKIAEGKFVLPTQLRGELIGIRNAHSKTTYVSSPLIDSKPITLEMKARTLHAGTASFHGKQISKEERQEIATENLRQLQSFVLQGRTTTINVLNSPANPTGIDSAIHEQVGKGQEKLGGRRATTPFNIWRLVSRNDNTGFEKILSDVGIISNSIGLFDIRDFLTTGKNEQAAREQLVSQKIESPRPEVLEALEHAINAKHIMTTSHLFRDPNNSNLELSTEMNAVAFSLLHGTLNKDAKLNNITLSEVVVQCASGKDRTGLELTDQSFKATNESLQLKGKQGQQIENLKTQVKGGHTQFMASANGGTRGAHGIKKDTLAAFPQDPYKDNIEGLQQNTASHNKFKYEDREKQPLITKIINKILDTITKPFKTNKDEEITSPATEKPSIAKFIDVDLNNFKNEKAEIKGDIIPQADDKLSKPTKWVKEVIEKRHQESTVQAER
;
A
#
# COMPACT_ATOMS: atom_id res chain seq x y z
N MET A 1 9.17 -18.86 -24.50
CA MET A 1 9.83 -18.33 -23.27
C MET A 1 8.85 -18.49 -22.11
N LYS A 2 9.30 -18.85 -20.90
CA LYS A 2 8.40 -18.93 -19.72
C LYS A 2 7.96 -17.52 -19.34
N ASN A 3 6.70 -17.34 -18.96
CA ASN A 3 6.23 -16.06 -18.41
C ASN A 3 6.99 -15.75 -17.11
N PRO A 4 7.49 -14.52 -16.92
CA PRO A 4 8.20 -14.16 -15.70
C PRO A 4 7.26 -14.26 -14.50
N SER A 5 7.80 -14.74 -13.38
CA SER A 5 7.17 -14.78 -12.06
C SER A 5 6.88 -13.38 -11.52
N ASN A 6 6.03 -13.27 -10.50
CA ASN A 6 5.72 -11.99 -9.86
C ASN A 6 6.97 -11.33 -9.25
N TYR A 7 7.89 -12.11 -8.68
CA TYR A 7 9.18 -11.61 -8.20
C TYR A 7 10.03 -11.01 -9.32
N GLU A 8 10.21 -11.73 -10.45
CA GLU A 8 11.03 -11.25 -11.57
C GLU A 8 10.47 -9.96 -12.16
N ARG A 9 9.14 -9.86 -12.32
CA ARG A 9 8.50 -8.62 -12.79
C ARG A 9 8.67 -7.46 -11.80
N LEU A 10 8.56 -7.73 -10.50
CA LEU A 10 8.78 -6.71 -9.48
C LEU A 10 10.22 -6.18 -9.54
N GLN A 11 11.22 -7.06 -9.67
CA GLN A 11 12.62 -6.66 -9.80
C GLN A 11 12.84 -5.82 -11.06
N GLN A 12 12.33 -6.26 -12.21
CA GLN A 12 12.40 -5.50 -13.46
C GLN A 12 11.77 -4.11 -13.30
N ASN A 13 10.57 -4.02 -12.73
CA ASN A 13 9.91 -2.72 -12.53
C ASN A 13 10.73 -1.84 -11.57
N GLN A 14 11.34 -2.40 -10.52
CA GLN A 14 12.19 -1.64 -9.60
C GLN A 14 13.46 -1.10 -10.28
N GLU A 15 14.13 -1.91 -11.09
CA GLU A 15 15.30 -1.51 -11.87
C GLU A 15 14.95 -0.41 -12.88
N GLU A 16 13.84 -0.55 -13.61
CA GLU A 16 13.39 0.48 -14.55
C GLU A 16 13.01 1.78 -13.83
N ILE A 17 12.31 1.70 -12.68
CA ILE A 17 11.99 2.87 -11.85
C ILE A 17 13.28 3.59 -11.44
N GLU A 18 14.28 2.86 -10.95
CA GLU A 18 15.58 3.42 -10.57
C GLU A 18 16.25 4.15 -11.74
N GLN A 19 16.24 3.55 -12.94
CA GLN A 19 16.76 4.19 -14.14
C GLN A 19 16.01 5.47 -14.50
N LYS A 20 14.67 5.49 -14.40
CA LYS A 20 13.87 6.72 -14.64
C LYS A 20 14.19 7.80 -13.62
N ILE A 21 14.38 7.44 -12.35
CA ILE A 21 14.77 8.38 -11.30
C ILE A 21 16.17 8.95 -11.59
N ALA A 22 17.15 8.09 -11.87
CA ALA A 22 18.51 8.49 -12.19
C ALA A 22 18.59 9.42 -13.41
N ALA A 23 17.81 9.12 -14.46
CA ALA A 23 17.69 9.99 -15.62
C ALA A 23 17.08 11.35 -15.27
N TYR A 24 16.09 11.38 -14.37
CA TYR A 24 15.42 12.61 -13.96
C TYR A 24 16.28 13.51 -13.06
N ILE A 25 16.89 12.96 -12.00
CA ILE A 25 17.62 13.75 -10.99
C ILE A 25 18.83 14.50 -11.56
N ASN A 26 19.40 13.97 -12.65
CA ASN A 26 20.51 14.58 -13.38
C ASN A 26 20.06 15.65 -14.40
N THR A 27 18.78 16.01 -14.43
CA THR A 27 18.27 17.15 -15.21
C THR A 27 18.12 18.40 -14.33
N PRO A 28 18.31 19.62 -14.88
CA PRO A 28 18.10 20.85 -14.14
C PRO A 28 16.70 20.94 -13.53
N LEU A 29 16.63 21.40 -12.28
CA LEU A 29 15.38 21.76 -11.60
C LEU A 29 14.65 22.83 -12.43
N LYS A 30 13.41 22.53 -12.83
CA LYS A 30 12.52 23.47 -13.50
C LYS A 30 11.65 24.21 -12.48
N ASP A 31 10.91 25.19 -12.94
CA ASP A 31 10.07 26.11 -12.16
C ASP A 31 9.15 25.43 -11.12
N ILE A 32 8.82 26.22 -10.09
CA ILE A 32 7.86 25.87 -9.03
C ILE A 32 6.48 25.66 -9.66
N PRO A 33 5.83 24.50 -9.43
CA PRO A 33 4.51 24.23 -9.97
C PRO A 33 3.47 25.17 -9.35
N LYS A 34 2.45 25.53 -10.13
CA LYS A 34 1.27 26.27 -9.65
C LYS A 34 0.03 25.40 -9.78
N PRO A 35 -0.90 25.43 -8.81
CA PRO A 35 -2.21 24.81 -8.98
C PRO A 35 -2.90 25.33 -10.25
N LYS A 36 -3.51 24.42 -10.99
CA LYS A 36 -4.29 24.72 -12.21
C LYS A 36 -5.76 24.92 -11.84
N GLU A 37 -6.45 25.76 -12.60
CA GLU A 37 -7.90 25.87 -12.50
C GLU A 37 -8.58 24.55 -12.86
N VAL A 38 -9.67 24.25 -12.18
CA VAL A 38 -10.38 22.97 -12.23
C VAL A 38 -11.71 23.20 -12.95
N GLU A 39 -11.89 22.58 -14.12
CA GLU A 39 -13.13 22.65 -14.88
C GLU A 39 -13.94 21.36 -14.68
N PHE A 40 -15.26 21.49 -14.54
CA PHE A 40 -16.17 20.35 -14.39
C PHE A 40 -17.22 20.33 -15.50
N ASP A 41 -17.17 19.29 -16.35
CA ASP A 41 -18.17 19.08 -17.39
C ASP A 41 -19.44 18.44 -16.80
N LEU A 42 -20.54 19.19 -16.77
CA LEU A 42 -21.86 18.71 -16.32
C LEU A 42 -22.45 17.63 -17.23
N GLN A 43 -22.09 17.57 -18.51
CA GLN A 43 -22.70 16.64 -19.47
C GLN A 43 -21.99 15.28 -19.42
N SER A 44 -20.66 15.29 -19.39
CA SER A 44 -19.85 14.07 -19.40
C SER A 44 -18.64 14.16 -18.46
N PRO A 45 -18.86 14.18 -17.14
CA PRO A 45 -17.77 14.38 -16.19
C PRO A 45 -16.75 13.23 -16.20
N ASN A 46 -15.47 13.56 -16.39
CA ASN A 46 -14.37 12.63 -16.17
C ASN A 46 -13.85 12.73 -14.72
N TYR A 47 -14.54 12.05 -13.80
CA TYR A 47 -14.19 12.06 -12.38
C TYR A 47 -12.74 11.63 -12.11
N SER A 48 -12.20 10.67 -12.85
CA SER A 48 -10.85 10.14 -12.62
C SER A 48 -9.76 11.15 -12.96
N GLU A 49 -9.89 11.83 -14.11
CA GLU A 49 -8.98 12.90 -14.52
C GLU A 49 -9.05 14.09 -13.55
N LEU A 50 -10.25 14.45 -13.12
CA LEU A 50 -10.46 15.54 -12.18
C LEU A 50 -9.85 15.26 -10.80
N ILE A 51 -10.02 14.04 -10.29
CA ILE A 51 -9.40 13.58 -9.06
C ILE A 51 -7.87 13.65 -9.19
N GLU A 52 -7.30 13.20 -10.31
CA GLU A 52 -5.85 13.27 -10.54
C GLU A 52 -5.35 14.72 -10.61
N GLN A 53 -6.07 15.61 -11.27
CA GLN A 53 -5.73 17.03 -11.33
C GLN A 53 -5.75 17.67 -9.94
N LEU A 54 -6.73 17.34 -9.10
CA LEU A 54 -6.79 17.83 -7.71
C LEU A 54 -5.66 17.27 -6.85
N GLU A 55 -5.24 16.02 -7.06
CA GLU A 55 -4.05 15.44 -6.41
C GLU A 55 -2.77 16.21 -6.82
N GLU A 56 -2.60 16.52 -8.10
CA GLU A 56 -1.48 17.33 -8.61
C GLU A 56 -1.54 18.78 -8.08
N ASN A 57 -2.73 19.39 -8.00
CA ASN A 57 -2.92 20.74 -7.45
C ASN A 57 -2.57 20.81 -5.97
N ARG A 58 -2.96 19.80 -5.18
CA ARG A 58 -2.61 19.68 -3.77
C ARG A 58 -1.10 19.69 -3.59
N ASP A 59 -0.39 18.86 -4.36
CA ASP A 59 1.07 18.77 -4.30
C ASP A 59 1.75 20.06 -4.82
N ALA A 60 1.20 20.68 -5.87
CA ALA A 60 1.70 21.95 -6.38
C ALA A 60 1.60 23.07 -5.32
N GLY A 61 0.52 23.11 -4.53
CA GLY A 61 0.36 24.02 -3.40
C GLY A 61 1.45 23.87 -2.32
N GLU A 62 2.06 22.70 -2.22
CA GLU A 62 3.17 22.39 -1.31
C GLU A 62 4.55 22.58 -1.98
N GLY A 63 4.59 22.99 -3.25
CA GLY A 63 5.83 23.12 -4.03
C GLY A 63 6.37 21.80 -4.60
N ILE A 64 5.54 20.76 -4.64
CA ILE A 64 5.91 19.43 -5.14
C ILE A 64 5.51 19.29 -6.61
N LYS A 65 6.46 18.92 -7.46
CA LYS A 65 6.26 18.77 -8.90
C LYS A 65 6.03 17.32 -9.30
N TRP A 66 5.08 17.09 -10.20
CA TRP A 66 4.81 15.76 -10.76
C TRP A 66 5.50 15.54 -12.10
N ILE A 67 6.03 14.33 -12.27
CA ILE A 67 6.55 13.82 -13.55
C ILE A 67 6.06 12.40 -13.73
N ARG A 68 5.48 12.14 -14.89
CA ARG A 68 4.92 10.84 -15.24
C ARG A 68 5.86 10.13 -16.20
N ALA A 69 6.04 8.83 -15.99
CA ALA A 69 6.75 7.94 -16.90
C ALA A 69 5.95 6.63 -17.08
N THR A 70 6.33 5.84 -18.08
CA THR A 70 5.76 4.52 -18.34
C THR A 70 6.89 3.48 -18.38
N LEU A 71 6.66 2.34 -17.76
CA LEU A 71 7.56 1.17 -17.77
C LEU A 71 7.28 0.28 -18.99
N GLU A 72 8.18 -0.66 -19.27
CA GLU A 72 8.04 -1.59 -20.41
C GLU A 72 6.77 -2.46 -20.31
N ASP A 73 6.36 -2.84 -19.11
CA ASP A 73 5.12 -3.61 -18.85
C ASP A 73 3.82 -2.78 -19.02
N GLY A 74 3.97 -1.48 -19.30
CA GLY A 74 2.92 -0.49 -19.49
C GLY A 74 2.39 0.12 -18.19
N SER A 75 2.87 -0.30 -17.03
CA SER A 75 2.57 0.35 -15.76
C SER A 75 3.16 1.76 -15.72
N LYS A 76 2.60 2.62 -14.85
CA LYS A 76 2.94 4.05 -14.80
C LYS A 76 3.76 4.36 -13.56
N VAL A 77 4.69 5.31 -13.71
CA VAL A 77 5.50 5.84 -12.61
C VAL A 77 5.15 7.31 -12.42
N LEU A 78 4.99 7.71 -11.16
CA LEU A 78 4.85 9.10 -10.75
C LEU A 78 6.05 9.48 -9.89
N ILE A 79 6.88 10.37 -10.40
CA ILE A 79 7.97 11.00 -9.66
C ILE A 79 7.46 12.34 -9.11
N ARG A 80 7.41 12.43 -7.77
CA ARG A 80 7.08 13.63 -7.00
C ARG A 80 8.37 14.31 -6.56
N ASP A 81 8.77 15.39 -7.23
CA ASP A 81 9.95 16.15 -6.86
C ASP A 81 9.62 17.18 -5.78
N ALA A 82 10.06 16.90 -4.56
CA ALA A 82 9.87 17.71 -3.37
C ALA A 82 11.17 18.42 -2.93
N ARG A 83 12.17 18.58 -3.80
CA ARG A 83 13.43 19.28 -3.46
C ARG A 83 13.23 20.76 -3.11
N ASN A 84 12.12 21.36 -3.53
CA ASN A 84 11.79 22.78 -3.34
C ASN A 84 10.79 23.03 -2.19
N VAL A 85 10.39 22.01 -1.44
CA VAL A 85 9.44 22.20 -0.33
C VAL A 85 10.06 23.05 0.76
N ASN A 86 9.25 23.90 1.41
CA ASN A 86 9.68 24.65 2.57
C ASN A 86 9.49 23.78 3.84
N PRO A 87 10.59 23.28 4.47
CA PRO A 87 10.48 22.38 5.62
C PRO A 87 9.99 23.09 6.90
N ASN A 88 10.00 24.42 6.94
CA ASN A 88 9.54 25.20 8.08
C ASN A 88 8.02 25.41 8.10
N ALA A 89 7.34 25.15 6.99
CA ALA A 89 5.88 25.19 6.94
C ALA A 89 5.34 23.79 7.27
N PRO A 90 4.54 23.61 8.34
CA PRO A 90 3.95 22.29 8.64
C PRO A 90 3.12 21.80 7.44
N PRO A 91 2.99 20.48 7.22
CA PRO A 91 2.01 19.96 6.28
C PRO A 91 0.60 20.43 6.67
N PRO A 92 -0.28 20.69 5.69
CA PRO A 92 -1.63 21.13 5.99
C PRO A 92 -2.39 20.03 6.74
N LEU A 93 -2.97 20.38 7.89
CA LEU A 93 -3.88 19.48 8.62
C LEU A 93 -5.19 19.26 7.85
N ASP A 94 -5.62 20.27 7.10
CA ASP A 94 -6.81 20.28 6.25
C ASP A 94 -6.41 20.70 4.83
N SER A 95 -6.85 19.96 3.82
CA SER A 95 -6.63 20.32 2.41
C SER A 95 -7.98 20.37 1.68
N PRO A 96 -8.38 21.54 1.16
CA PRO A 96 -9.59 21.70 0.36
C PRO A 96 -9.64 20.74 -0.83
N GLU A 97 -8.51 20.55 -1.53
CA GLU A 97 -8.38 19.60 -2.65
C GLU A 97 -8.69 18.18 -2.20
N SER A 98 -8.19 17.78 -1.03
CA SER A 98 -8.45 16.45 -0.46
C SER A 98 -9.95 16.24 -0.18
N TYR A 99 -10.65 17.25 0.32
CA TYR A 99 -12.11 17.19 0.51
C TYR A 99 -12.86 17.13 -0.82
N LYS A 100 -12.44 17.90 -1.83
CA LYS A 100 -12.97 17.81 -3.21
C LYS A 100 -12.80 16.41 -3.80
N ILE A 101 -11.62 15.80 -3.65
CA ILE A 101 -11.38 14.43 -4.10
C ILE A 101 -12.31 13.43 -3.38
N GLN A 102 -12.48 13.55 -2.06
CA GLN A 102 -13.40 12.69 -1.31
C GLN A 102 -14.84 12.80 -1.82
N PHE A 103 -15.29 14.02 -2.10
CA PHE A 103 -16.66 14.26 -2.56
C PHE A 103 -16.87 13.76 -3.99
N LEU A 104 -15.93 14.02 -4.91
CA LEU A 104 -15.97 13.51 -6.28
C LEU A 104 -16.01 11.98 -6.31
N ASN A 105 -15.23 11.32 -5.45
CA ASN A 105 -15.25 9.86 -5.32
C ASN A 105 -16.61 9.34 -4.79
N ALA A 106 -17.28 10.09 -3.90
CA ALA A 106 -18.62 9.76 -3.44
C ALA A 106 -19.69 9.99 -4.53
N ALA A 107 -19.60 11.09 -5.27
CA ALA A 107 -20.54 11.45 -6.33
C ALA A 107 -20.51 10.44 -7.48
N ARG A 108 -19.31 10.04 -7.95
CA ARG A 108 -19.20 9.00 -8.98
C ARG A 108 -19.79 7.66 -8.53
N ALA A 109 -19.64 7.32 -7.25
CA ALA A 109 -20.20 6.11 -6.68
C ALA A 109 -21.73 6.17 -6.60
N ALA A 110 -22.29 7.36 -6.34
CA ALA A 110 -23.73 7.58 -6.39
C ALA A 110 -24.27 7.40 -7.82
N GLU A 111 -23.63 7.98 -8.84
CA GLU A 111 -24.02 7.75 -10.25
C GLU A 111 -23.93 6.28 -10.65
N GLU A 112 -22.88 5.58 -10.20
CA GLU A 112 -22.70 4.17 -10.47
C GLU A 112 -23.82 3.30 -9.84
N LEU A 113 -24.25 3.64 -8.63
CA LEU A 113 -25.37 2.94 -7.99
C LEU A 113 -26.70 3.18 -8.71
N LEU A 114 -26.93 4.40 -9.23
CA LEU A 114 -28.10 4.69 -10.06
C LEU A 114 -28.10 3.81 -11.32
N ASP A 115 -26.96 3.67 -12.00
CA ASP A 115 -26.85 2.81 -13.18
C ASP A 115 -27.06 1.34 -12.86
N LEU A 116 -26.45 0.85 -11.77
CA LEU A 116 -26.52 -0.56 -11.43
C LEU A 116 -27.92 -0.94 -10.93
N GLU A 117 -28.52 -0.19 -10.02
CA GLU A 117 -29.77 -0.61 -9.38
C GLU A 117 -31.02 -0.17 -10.15
N LEU A 118 -30.93 0.91 -10.94
CA LEU A 118 -32.08 1.45 -11.67
C LEU A 118 -31.93 1.37 -13.20
N GLY A 119 -30.79 0.93 -13.75
CA GLY A 119 -30.50 0.98 -15.19
C GLY A 119 -31.47 0.23 -16.12
N ASN A 120 -32.39 -0.58 -15.58
CA ASN A 120 -33.48 -1.21 -16.33
C ASN A 120 -34.79 -0.39 -16.35
N THR A 121 -34.80 0.77 -15.67
CA THR A 121 -35.93 1.72 -15.52
C THR A 121 -35.81 2.85 -16.56
N ASN A 122 -36.80 3.74 -16.64
CA ASN A 122 -36.85 4.88 -17.57
C ASN A 122 -35.55 5.72 -17.57
N SER A 123 -34.80 5.65 -18.67
CA SER A 123 -33.48 6.28 -18.79
C SER A 123 -33.50 7.79 -18.58
N HIS A 124 -34.60 8.49 -18.86
CA HIS A 124 -34.70 9.93 -18.63
C HIS A 124 -34.69 10.33 -17.15
N GLU A 125 -35.33 9.55 -16.29
CA GLU A 125 -35.40 9.84 -14.85
C GLU A 125 -34.04 9.64 -14.18
N ILE A 126 -33.33 8.58 -14.56
CA ILE A 126 -31.96 8.30 -14.10
C ILE A 126 -31.01 9.44 -14.50
N GLN A 127 -31.13 9.95 -15.73
CA GLN A 127 -30.32 11.09 -16.17
C GLN A 127 -30.66 12.37 -15.41
N GLY A 128 -31.93 12.61 -15.06
CA GLY A 128 -32.32 13.71 -14.18
C GLY A 128 -31.67 13.64 -12.79
N LEU A 129 -31.63 12.44 -12.20
CA LEU A 129 -30.97 12.20 -10.91
C LEU A 129 -29.44 12.40 -10.99
N LYS A 130 -28.81 11.90 -12.06
CA LYS A 130 -27.39 12.14 -12.32
C LYS A 130 -27.07 13.62 -12.50
N ASN A 131 -27.87 14.34 -13.26
CA ASN A 131 -27.73 15.80 -13.39
C ASN A 131 -27.84 16.50 -12.04
N THR A 132 -28.72 16.03 -11.15
CA THR A 132 -28.82 16.55 -9.78
C THR A 132 -27.53 16.31 -9.00
N VAL A 133 -26.95 15.10 -9.05
CA VAL A 133 -25.65 14.79 -8.44
C VAL A 133 -24.55 15.72 -8.98
N ARG A 134 -24.50 15.93 -10.30
CA ARG A 134 -23.49 16.78 -10.96
C ARG A 134 -23.62 18.25 -10.59
N LEU A 135 -24.83 18.77 -10.48
CA LEU A 135 -25.07 20.13 -9.98
C LEU A 135 -24.59 20.28 -8.53
N THR A 136 -24.80 19.27 -7.68
CA THR A 136 -24.23 19.27 -6.32
C THR A 136 -22.70 19.29 -6.34
N VAL A 137 -22.06 18.53 -7.24
CA VAL A 137 -20.61 18.55 -7.44
C VAL A 137 -20.12 19.93 -7.87
N MET A 138 -20.71 20.53 -8.89
CA MET A 138 -20.33 21.85 -9.39
C MET A 138 -20.39 22.90 -8.27
N ASN A 139 -21.52 22.95 -7.54
CA ASN A 139 -21.68 23.84 -6.39
C ASN A 139 -20.62 23.59 -5.31
N PHE A 140 -20.23 22.34 -5.05
CA PHE A 140 -19.20 22.03 -4.06
C PHE A 140 -17.81 22.52 -4.50
N LEU A 141 -17.47 22.36 -5.78
CA LEU A 141 -16.17 22.76 -6.31
C LEU A 141 -15.99 24.29 -6.30
N GLU A 142 -17.04 25.05 -6.62
CA GLU A 142 -17.05 26.51 -6.66
C GLU A 142 -16.94 27.17 -5.26
N ASN A 143 -17.58 26.58 -4.24
CA ASN A 143 -17.68 27.20 -2.91
C ASN A 143 -16.49 26.93 -1.97
N ASN A 144 -15.44 26.26 -2.46
CA ASN A 144 -14.20 25.92 -1.73
C ASN A 144 -14.42 25.39 -0.29
N LEU A 145 -15.38 24.48 -0.18
CA LEU A 145 -15.94 23.99 1.07
C LEU A 145 -14.99 23.05 1.85
N GLY A 146 -15.04 23.12 3.18
CA GLY A 146 -14.10 22.47 4.09
C GLY A 146 -14.63 21.19 4.75
N LYS A 147 -14.03 20.83 5.89
CA LYS A 147 -14.30 19.57 6.62
C LYS A 147 -15.74 19.42 7.13
N ASP A 148 -16.43 20.54 7.39
CA ASP A 148 -17.79 20.52 7.95
C ASP A 148 -18.84 20.36 6.84
N ASP A 149 -18.49 20.78 5.63
CA ASP A 149 -19.33 20.72 4.45
C ASP A 149 -19.35 19.33 3.82
N ILE A 150 -18.22 18.60 3.84
CA ILE A 150 -18.13 17.24 3.27
C ILE A 150 -19.19 16.29 3.85
N LYS A 151 -19.54 16.43 5.13
CA LYS A 151 -20.56 15.61 5.78
C LYS A 151 -21.97 15.99 5.32
N LYS A 152 -22.23 17.28 5.14
CA LYS A 152 -23.49 17.80 4.64
C LYS A 152 -23.71 17.34 3.21
N GLU A 153 -22.73 17.51 2.34
CA GLU A 153 -22.87 17.12 0.93
C GLU A 153 -22.92 15.60 0.74
N ASN A 154 -22.18 14.83 1.53
CA ASN A 154 -22.36 13.37 1.57
C ASN A 154 -23.79 12.97 1.99
N THR A 155 -24.47 13.79 2.81
CA THR A 155 -25.87 13.56 3.17
C THR A 155 -26.78 13.87 1.98
N THR A 156 -26.53 14.95 1.24
CA THR A 156 -27.24 15.27 -0.01
C THR A 156 -27.20 14.11 -1.02
N LEU A 157 -26.03 13.49 -1.24
CA LEU A 157 -25.92 12.33 -2.12
C LEU A 157 -26.76 11.13 -1.65
N VAL A 158 -26.80 10.90 -0.33
CA VAL A 158 -27.62 9.84 0.26
C VAL A 158 -29.11 10.12 0.05
N GLU A 159 -29.54 11.37 0.21
CA GLU A 159 -30.93 11.79 0.00
C GLU A 159 -31.37 11.62 -1.45
N ILE A 160 -30.53 11.98 -2.42
CA ILE A 160 -30.78 11.77 -3.85
C ILE A 160 -31.02 10.28 -4.15
N LEU A 161 -30.14 9.39 -3.67
CA LEU A 161 -30.29 7.95 -3.90
C LEU A 161 -31.53 7.37 -3.20
N LYS A 162 -31.86 7.85 -1.99
CA LYS A 162 -33.08 7.42 -1.29
C LYS A 162 -34.34 7.86 -2.04
N ALA A 163 -34.38 9.08 -2.55
CA ALA A 163 -35.48 9.57 -3.36
C ALA A 163 -35.65 8.74 -4.64
N ALA A 164 -34.56 8.17 -5.16
CA ALA A 164 -34.56 7.25 -6.29
C ALA A 164 -34.94 5.79 -5.90
N GLY A 165 -35.30 5.53 -4.65
CA GLY A 165 -35.70 4.19 -4.17
C GLY A 165 -34.55 3.27 -3.75
N ILE A 166 -33.29 3.75 -3.70
CA ILE A 166 -32.15 2.93 -3.30
C ILE A 166 -32.08 2.84 -1.77
N GLU A 167 -32.44 1.66 -1.24
CA GLU A 167 -32.33 1.36 0.18
C GLU A 167 -30.88 1.31 0.66
N ASN A 168 -30.65 1.68 1.93
CA ASN A 168 -29.33 1.67 2.57
C ASN A 168 -28.25 2.48 1.80
N ALA A 169 -28.67 3.52 1.07
CA ALA A 169 -27.82 4.32 0.18
C ALA A 169 -26.44 4.69 0.77
N GLY A 170 -26.38 5.22 2.00
CA GLY A 170 -25.10 5.60 2.62
C GLY A 170 -24.10 4.45 2.79
N LYS A 171 -24.59 3.23 3.07
CA LYS A 171 -23.73 2.04 3.14
C LYS A 171 -23.29 1.59 1.76
N LYS A 172 -24.17 1.64 0.76
CA LYS A 172 -23.85 1.28 -0.62
C LYS A 172 -22.82 2.24 -1.22
N ILE A 173 -23.00 3.56 -1.06
CA ILE A 173 -22.02 4.57 -1.51
C ILE A 173 -20.67 4.32 -0.83
N SER A 174 -20.67 4.04 0.48
CA SER A 174 -19.43 3.78 1.22
C SER A 174 -18.60 2.64 0.64
N VAL A 175 -19.21 1.63 0.02
CA VAL A 175 -18.50 0.50 -0.60
C VAL A 175 -18.21 0.78 -2.07
N ALA A 176 -19.18 1.29 -2.82
CA ALA A 176 -19.03 1.58 -4.25
C ALA A 176 -17.89 2.57 -4.53
N LYS A 177 -17.71 3.60 -3.68
CA LYS A 177 -16.59 4.56 -3.85
C LYS A 177 -15.22 3.92 -3.76
N ASP A 178 -15.08 2.81 -3.04
CA ASP A 178 -13.81 2.11 -2.91
C ASP A 178 -13.54 1.25 -4.15
N PHE A 179 -14.57 0.76 -4.85
CA PHE A 179 -14.43 0.16 -6.18
C PHE A 179 -14.00 1.17 -7.24
N GLY A 180 -14.42 2.43 -7.10
CA GLY A 180 -14.01 3.53 -7.98
C GLY A 180 -12.49 3.68 -8.13
N ASN A 181 -11.70 3.28 -7.13
CA ASN A 181 -10.23 3.23 -7.23
C ASN A 181 -9.74 2.40 -8.42
N LEU A 182 -10.42 1.31 -8.75
CA LEU A 182 -10.09 0.42 -9.88
C LEU A 182 -10.44 1.04 -11.25
N SER A 183 -11.01 2.23 -11.26
CA SER A 183 -11.20 3.05 -12.46
C SER A 183 -10.13 4.12 -12.64
N ASP A 184 -9.38 4.43 -11.59
CA ASP A 184 -8.35 5.47 -11.63
C ASP A 184 -7.01 4.92 -12.13
N GLN A 185 -6.16 5.81 -12.64
CA GLN A 185 -4.78 5.46 -12.92
C GLN A 185 -4.05 5.15 -11.61
N HIS A 186 -3.30 4.06 -11.63
CA HIS A 186 -2.40 3.67 -10.54
C HIS A 186 -0.94 3.90 -10.93
N TYR A 187 -0.13 4.29 -9.97
CA TYR A 187 1.27 4.64 -10.17
C TYR A 187 2.19 3.87 -9.23
N HIS A 188 3.35 3.45 -9.72
CA HIS A 188 4.54 3.33 -8.88
C HIS A 188 4.91 4.75 -8.44
N VAL A 189 5.05 5.01 -7.14
CA VAL A 189 5.18 6.39 -6.64
C VAL A 189 6.57 6.59 -6.07
N THR A 190 7.25 7.61 -6.54
CA THR A 190 8.55 8.05 -6.02
C THR A 190 8.44 9.46 -5.47
N THR A 191 9.11 9.77 -4.37
CA THR A 191 9.24 11.12 -3.84
C THR A 191 10.71 11.43 -3.57
N ILE A 192 11.19 12.56 -4.09
CA ILE A 192 12.58 12.99 -3.98
C ILE A 192 12.62 14.20 -3.05
N THR A 193 13.41 14.12 -1.99
CA THR A 193 13.63 15.21 -1.03
C THR A 193 15.12 15.55 -0.95
N LYS A 194 15.44 16.72 -0.41
CA LYS A 194 16.81 17.17 -0.19
C LYS A 194 17.10 17.21 1.31
N GLN A 195 18.16 16.55 1.76
CA GLN A 195 18.52 16.44 3.16
C GLN A 195 20.01 16.76 3.36
N LYS A 196 20.44 17.05 4.59
CA LYS A 196 21.84 17.42 4.88
C LYS A 196 22.58 16.31 5.61
N ASP A 197 23.84 16.10 5.24
CA ASP A 197 24.76 15.19 5.93
C ASP A 197 25.34 15.80 7.22
N SER A 198 26.19 15.02 7.90
CA SER A 198 26.88 15.44 9.13
C SER A 198 27.80 16.65 8.97
N GLN A 199 28.19 16.99 7.74
CA GLN A 199 28.99 18.16 7.36
C GLN A 199 28.12 19.32 6.86
N GLY A 200 26.80 19.18 6.83
CA GLY A 200 25.85 20.17 6.35
C GLY A 200 25.71 20.24 4.82
N LYS A 201 26.28 19.29 4.08
CA LYS A 201 26.18 19.21 2.62
C LYS A 201 24.87 18.55 2.21
N ASP A 202 24.30 19.05 1.12
CA ASP A 202 23.03 18.54 0.62
C ASP A 202 23.22 17.18 -0.07
N SER A 203 22.29 16.26 0.15
CA SER A 203 22.15 14.95 -0.50
C SER A 203 20.69 14.74 -0.89
N LEU A 204 20.43 13.90 -1.89
CA LEU A 204 19.07 13.50 -2.26
C LEU A 204 18.66 12.25 -1.49
N VAL A 205 17.40 12.24 -1.06
CA VAL A 205 16.76 11.09 -0.43
C VAL A 205 15.51 10.77 -1.22
N VAL A 206 15.41 9.52 -1.66
CA VAL A 206 14.34 9.04 -2.54
C VAL A 206 13.57 7.95 -1.83
N GLU A 207 12.28 8.19 -1.59
CA GLU A 207 11.33 7.17 -1.14
C GLU A 207 10.53 6.68 -2.34
N SER A 208 10.58 5.38 -2.65
CA SER A 208 9.90 4.81 -3.81
C SER A 208 9.08 3.59 -3.42
N ASP A 209 7.80 3.61 -3.76
CA ASP A 209 6.82 2.55 -3.53
C ASP A 209 6.44 1.92 -4.87
N ALA A 210 7.00 0.73 -5.14
CA ALA A 210 6.67 -0.05 -6.31
C ALA A 210 5.46 -0.95 -6.02
N MET A 211 4.39 -0.84 -6.81
CA MET A 211 3.19 -1.66 -6.66
C MET A 211 3.48 -3.16 -6.77
N LEU A 212 2.92 -3.96 -5.85
CA LEU A 212 2.88 -5.42 -5.98
C LEU A 212 1.69 -5.80 -6.87
N LEU A 213 1.94 -5.81 -8.18
CA LEU A 213 0.95 -6.11 -9.23
C LEU A 213 0.77 -7.62 -9.40
N TRP A 214 -0.28 -8.06 -10.11
CA TRP A 214 -0.59 -9.46 -10.42
C TRP A 214 -1.16 -10.29 -9.27
N LEU A 215 -1.93 -11.31 -9.67
CA LEU A 215 -2.64 -12.25 -8.80
C LEU A 215 -1.98 -13.63 -8.85
N THR A 216 -2.35 -14.52 -7.94
CA THR A 216 -2.10 -15.96 -8.15
C THR A 216 -2.94 -16.46 -9.32
N ASP A 217 -2.55 -17.59 -9.92
CA ASP A 217 -3.33 -18.20 -11.00
C ASP A 217 -4.77 -18.54 -10.56
N ASN A 218 -4.94 -19.01 -9.33
CA ASN A 218 -6.26 -19.34 -8.77
C ASN A 218 -7.13 -18.09 -8.62
N GLN A 219 -6.60 -17.00 -8.05
CA GLN A 219 -7.32 -15.73 -7.92
C GLN A 219 -7.68 -15.18 -9.31
N LYS A 220 -6.72 -15.20 -10.26
CA LYS A 220 -6.94 -14.72 -11.62
C LYS A 220 -8.07 -15.50 -12.32
N LEU A 221 -8.08 -16.83 -12.22
CA LEU A 221 -9.12 -17.67 -12.81
C LEU A 221 -10.50 -17.40 -12.20
N GLN A 222 -10.60 -17.18 -10.89
CA GLN A 222 -11.85 -16.78 -10.25
C GLN A 222 -12.40 -15.46 -10.81
N TYR A 223 -11.55 -14.43 -10.97
CA TYR A 223 -11.97 -13.16 -11.56
C TYR A 223 -12.30 -13.28 -13.05
N LEU A 224 -11.60 -14.14 -13.81
CA LEU A 224 -11.98 -14.42 -15.20
C LEU A 224 -13.35 -15.11 -15.28
N ALA A 225 -13.62 -16.09 -14.42
CA ALA A 225 -14.94 -16.72 -14.34
C ALA A 225 -16.04 -15.68 -14.08
N ILE A 226 -15.81 -14.76 -13.13
CA ILE A 226 -16.75 -13.67 -12.83
C ILE A 226 -16.95 -12.77 -14.06
N LYS A 227 -15.87 -12.34 -14.72
CA LYS A 227 -15.93 -11.48 -15.90
C LYS A 227 -16.78 -12.10 -17.03
N HIS A 228 -16.64 -13.41 -17.24
CA HIS A 228 -17.29 -14.11 -18.35
C HIS A 228 -18.69 -14.67 -18.00
N ALA A 229 -19.08 -14.67 -16.72
CA ALA A 229 -20.44 -14.96 -16.29
C ALA A 229 -21.39 -13.81 -16.67
N LYS A 230 -22.70 -14.08 -16.77
CA LYS A 230 -23.66 -12.96 -16.87
C LYS A 230 -23.73 -12.23 -15.53
N ARG A 231 -24.15 -10.98 -15.60
CA ARG A 231 -24.34 -10.13 -14.43
C ARG A 231 -25.28 -10.80 -13.42
N GLY A 232 -24.84 -10.90 -12.16
CA GLY A 232 -25.62 -11.44 -11.05
C GLY A 232 -25.60 -12.97 -10.90
N GLU A 233 -25.01 -13.72 -11.83
CA GLU A 233 -24.99 -15.18 -11.81
C GLU A 233 -24.12 -15.74 -10.68
N ASN A 234 -24.47 -16.94 -10.22
CA ASN A 234 -23.58 -17.75 -9.40
C ASN A 234 -22.56 -18.49 -10.29
N ILE A 235 -21.42 -18.83 -9.71
CA ILE A 235 -20.31 -19.44 -10.42
C ILE A 235 -19.99 -20.79 -9.81
N GLU A 236 -19.91 -21.82 -10.66
CA GLU A 236 -19.23 -23.08 -10.39
C GLU A 236 -17.91 -23.08 -11.17
N LEU A 237 -16.78 -23.17 -10.45
CA LEU A 237 -15.46 -23.17 -11.02
C LEU A 237 -14.70 -24.44 -10.64
N THR A 238 -14.11 -25.10 -11.63
CA THR A 238 -13.18 -26.22 -11.43
C THR A 238 -11.80 -25.85 -11.95
N ILE A 239 -10.77 -26.02 -11.13
CA ILE A 239 -9.36 -25.81 -11.52
C ILE A 239 -8.61 -27.12 -11.32
N LYS A 240 -7.95 -27.63 -12.36
CA LYS A 240 -7.20 -28.89 -12.31
C LYS A 240 -8.01 -30.10 -11.77
N GLY A 241 -9.30 -30.15 -12.10
CA GLY A 241 -10.21 -31.21 -11.66
C GLY A 241 -10.74 -31.05 -10.23
N GLU A 242 -10.35 -30.00 -9.50
CA GLU A 242 -10.83 -29.70 -8.15
C GLU A 242 -11.83 -28.55 -8.18
N GLN A 243 -12.95 -28.70 -7.49
CA GLN A 243 -13.94 -27.64 -7.36
C GLN A 243 -13.38 -26.52 -6.48
N VAL A 244 -13.37 -25.30 -7.01
CA VAL A 244 -12.99 -24.10 -6.28
C VAL A 244 -14.21 -23.52 -5.60
N ASN A 245 -14.10 -23.25 -4.30
CA ASN A 245 -15.18 -22.62 -3.55
C ASN A 245 -15.33 -21.14 -3.96
N MET A 246 -16.46 -20.82 -4.61
CA MET A 246 -16.85 -19.47 -5.02
C MET A 246 -17.83 -18.81 -4.04
N GLY A 247 -18.01 -19.37 -2.84
CA GLY A 247 -18.92 -18.88 -1.81
C GLY A 247 -18.73 -17.39 -1.49
N TRP A 248 -17.48 -16.93 -1.47
CA TRP A 248 -17.14 -15.53 -1.20
C TRP A 248 -17.81 -14.56 -2.17
N TYR A 249 -18.00 -14.95 -3.44
CA TYR A 249 -18.69 -14.18 -4.48
C TYR A 249 -20.17 -14.55 -4.55
N ASN A 250 -20.49 -15.85 -4.62
CA ASN A 250 -21.85 -16.37 -4.80
C ASN A 250 -22.80 -15.96 -3.66
N ASN A 251 -22.28 -15.70 -2.47
CA ASN A 251 -23.08 -15.28 -1.31
C ASN A 251 -23.09 -13.75 -1.10
N LEU A 252 -22.46 -12.96 -1.98
CA LEU A 252 -22.55 -11.50 -1.91
C LEU A 252 -23.98 -11.02 -2.17
N ALA A 253 -24.33 -9.90 -1.55
CA ALA A 253 -25.57 -9.20 -1.89
C ALA A 253 -25.55 -8.78 -3.38
N PRO A 254 -26.70 -8.71 -4.07
CA PRO A 254 -26.75 -8.46 -5.52
C PRO A 254 -25.94 -7.25 -5.99
N HIS A 255 -26.11 -6.09 -5.35
CA HIS A 255 -25.35 -4.87 -5.68
C HIS A 255 -23.82 -5.04 -5.55
N LEU A 256 -23.35 -5.87 -4.61
CA LEU A 256 -21.91 -6.15 -4.45
C LEU A 256 -21.42 -7.11 -5.53
N LYS A 257 -22.22 -8.12 -5.92
CA LYS A 257 -21.88 -8.99 -7.06
C LYS A 257 -21.73 -8.18 -8.34
N ASP A 258 -22.61 -7.22 -8.56
CA ASP A 258 -22.56 -6.34 -9.73
C ASP A 258 -21.31 -5.47 -9.76
N LEU A 259 -20.95 -4.87 -8.62
CA LEU A 259 -19.69 -4.10 -8.50
C LEU A 259 -18.47 -5.00 -8.75
N VAL A 260 -18.42 -6.20 -8.15
CA VAL A 260 -17.32 -7.14 -8.40
C VAL A 260 -17.28 -7.57 -9.86
N HIS A 261 -18.43 -7.87 -10.47
CA HIS A 261 -18.55 -8.27 -11.88
C HIS A 261 -18.00 -7.21 -12.83
N LYS A 262 -18.43 -5.95 -12.65
CA LYS A 262 -17.98 -4.80 -13.44
C LYS A 262 -16.46 -4.63 -13.44
N HIS A 263 -15.82 -4.89 -12.29
CA HIS A 263 -14.37 -4.69 -12.13
C HIS A 263 -13.54 -5.97 -12.31
N ALA A 264 -14.16 -7.15 -12.40
CA ALA A 264 -13.47 -8.44 -12.42
C ALA A 264 -12.44 -8.55 -13.54
N GLY A 265 -12.76 -8.03 -14.74
CA GLY A 265 -11.82 -8.03 -15.86
C GLY A 265 -10.55 -7.23 -15.57
N LYS A 266 -10.69 -6.00 -15.04
CA LYS A 266 -9.54 -5.15 -14.67
C LYS A 266 -8.70 -5.77 -13.56
N ILE A 267 -9.35 -6.42 -12.59
CA ILE A 267 -8.66 -7.13 -11.51
C ILE A 267 -7.89 -8.33 -12.06
N ALA A 268 -8.49 -9.13 -12.96
CA ALA A 268 -7.85 -10.28 -13.59
C ALA A 268 -6.63 -9.92 -14.46
N GLU A 269 -6.57 -8.70 -15.01
CA GLU A 269 -5.38 -8.19 -15.70
C GLU A 269 -4.19 -8.04 -14.75
N GLY A 270 -4.44 -7.88 -13.45
CA GLY A 270 -3.40 -7.77 -12.43
C GLY A 270 -2.62 -6.46 -12.49
N LYS A 271 -3.15 -5.41 -13.11
CA LYS A 271 -2.45 -4.12 -13.27
C LYS A 271 -2.83 -3.06 -12.22
N PHE A 272 -3.61 -3.44 -11.21
CA PHE A 272 -4.10 -2.55 -10.17
C PHE A 272 -3.82 -3.10 -8.78
N VAL A 273 -3.55 -2.21 -7.85
CA VAL A 273 -3.46 -2.52 -6.42
C VAL A 273 -4.88 -2.54 -5.84
N LEU A 274 -5.26 -3.60 -5.14
CA LEU A 274 -6.62 -3.69 -4.61
C LEU A 274 -6.85 -2.69 -3.45
N PRO A 275 -8.03 -2.03 -3.39
CA PRO A 275 -8.39 -1.11 -2.33
C PRO A 275 -8.47 -1.78 -0.95
N THR A 276 -7.89 -1.15 0.06
CA THR A 276 -7.80 -1.74 1.41
C THR A 276 -9.13 -1.84 2.17
N GLN A 277 -10.17 -1.14 1.71
CA GLN A 277 -11.50 -1.18 2.30
C GLN A 277 -12.29 -2.43 1.91
N LEU A 278 -12.01 -2.99 0.73
CA LEU A 278 -12.76 -4.11 0.13
C LEU A 278 -12.30 -5.47 0.68
N ARG A 279 -12.25 -5.59 2.01
CA ARG A 279 -11.76 -6.79 2.74
C ARG A 279 -12.80 -7.91 2.83
N GLY A 280 -14.06 -7.63 2.56
CA GLY A 280 -15.13 -8.63 2.53
C GLY A 280 -15.65 -8.93 1.13
N GLU A 281 -15.23 -8.14 0.15
CA GLU A 281 -15.82 -8.10 -1.19
C GLU A 281 -14.84 -8.60 -2.27
N LEU A 282 -13.54 -8.42 -2.09
CA LEU A 282 -12.51 -8.87 -3.04
C LEU A 282 -11.55 -9.86 -2.40
N ILE A 283 -10.96 -10.76 -3.17
CA ILE A 283 -9.84 -11.62 -2.76
C ILE A 283 -8.54 -11.09 -3.37
N GLY A 284 -7.42 -11.31 -2.69
CA GLY A 284 -6.11 -10.76 -3.06
C GLY A 284 -5.54 -9.79 -2.03
N ILE A 285 -4.25 -9.49 -2.19
CA ILE A 285 -3.51 -8.54 -1.36
C ILE A 285 -3.95 -7.11 -1.69
N ARG A 286 -4.02 -6.26 -0.67
CA ARG A 286 -4.56 -4.90 -0.78
C ARG A 286 -3.53 -3.89 -0.35
N ASN A 287 -3.57 -2.71 -0.97
CA ASN A 287 -2.62 -1.62 -0.73
C ASN A 287 -1.15 -2.09 -0.62
N ALA A 288 -0.75 -2.99 -1.53
CA ALA A 288 0.47 -3.75 -1.42
C ALA A 288 1.59 -3.18 -2.30
N HIS A 289 2.75 -2.91 -1.71
CA HIS A 289 3.88 -2.28 -2.38
C HIS A 289 5.23 -2.80 -1.83
N SER A 290 6.30 -2.61 -2.58
CA SER A 290 7.68 -2.66 -2.11
C SER A 290 8.19 -1.24 -1.96
N LYS A 291 8.40 -0.80 -0.72
CA LYS A 291 9.04 0.49 -0.44
C LYS A 291 10.55 0.32 -0.46
N THR A 292 11.24 1.24 -1.11
CA THR A 292 12.70 1.34 -1.16
C THR A 292 13.11 2.77 -0.82
N THR A 293 14.22 2.90 -0.07
CA THR A 293 14.80 4.19 0.28
C THR A 293 16.20 4.26 -0.32
N TYR A 294 16.46 5.29 -1.13
CA TYR A 294 17.77 5.56 -1.69
C TYR A 294 18.33 6.86 -1.15
N VAL A 295 19.65 6.90 -0.99
CA VAL A 295 20.39 8.10 -0.59
C VAL A 295 21.49 8.35 -1.62
N SER A 296 21.65 9.60 -2.06
CA SER A 296 22.77 9.96 -2.92
C SER A 296 24.02 10.27 -2.10
N SER A 297 25.19 10.19 -2.73
CA SER A 297 26.35 10.90 -2.21
C SER A 297 26.08 12.42 -2.11
N PRO A 298 26.85 13.17 -1.31
CA PRO A 298 26.74 14.62 -1.24
C PRO A 298 26.79 15.25 -2.63
N LEU A 299 25.91 16.20 -2.88
CA LEU A 299 25.78 16.89 -4.14
C LEU A 299 27.03 17.75 -4.37
N ILE A 300 27.75 17.43 -5.44
CA ILE A 300 28.91 18.17 -5.92
C ILE A 300 28.65 18.49 -7.39
N ASP A 301 28.74 19.76 -7.76
CA ASP A 301 28.31 20.29 -9.07
C ASP A 301 28.95 19.61 -10.30
N SER A 302 30.06 18.89 -10.11
CA SER A 302 30.86 18.29 -11.18
C SER A 302 30.66 16.78 -11.38
N LYS A 303 29.77 16.12 -10.63
CA LYS A 303 29.57 14.67 -10.73
C LYS A 303 28.10 14.29 -10.96
N PRO A 304 27.83 13.24 -11.77
CA PRO A 304 26.49 12.68 -11.87
C PRO A 304 26.05 12.18 -10.50
N ILE A 305 24.78 12.39 -10.18
CA ILE A 305 24.19 11.93 -8.93
C ILE A 305 23.98 10.42 -9.04
N THR A 306 24.63 9.67 -8.15
CA THR A 306 24.43 8.23 -7.97
C THR A 306 23.56 7.97 -6.75
N LEU A 307 22.67 7.00 -6.84
CA LEU A 307 21.79 6.58 -5.75
C LEU A 307 22.26 5.24 -5.19
N GLU A 308 22.19 5.08 -3.88
CA GLU A 308 22.44 3.81 -3.20
C GLU A 308 21.22 3.42 -2.37
N MET A 309 20.74 2.19 -2.53
CA MET A 309 19.62 1.66 -1.75
C MET A 309 20.06 1.41 -0.31
N LYS A 310 19.35 2.02 0.65
CA LYS A 310 19.63 1.90 2.09
C LYS A 310 18.57 1.12 2.85
N ALA A 311 17.38 0.96 2.27
CA ALA A 311 16.32 0.15 2.85
C ALA A 311 15.39 -0.40 1.77
N ARG A 312 14.81 -1.58 2.03
CA ARG A 312 13.73 -2.18 1.24
C ARG A 312 12.81 -2.98 2.16
N THR A 313 11.50 -2.76 2.01
CA THR A 313 10.46 -3.46 2.79
C THR A 313 9.23 -3.71 1.92
N LEU A 314 8.72 -4.93 1.95
CA LEU A 314 7.39 -5.22 1.42
C LEU A 314 6.34 -4.82 2.46
N HIS A 315 5.25 -4.20 2.02
CA HIS A 315 4.14 -3.89 2.90
C HIS A 315 2.79 -4.03 2.21
N ALA A 316 1.76 -4.24 3.01
CA ALA A 316 0.39 -4.36 2.53
C ALA A 316 -0.64 -4.02 3.62
N GLY A 317 -1.89 -3.85 3.19
CA GLY A 317 -3.03 -4.13 4.05
C GLY A 317 -3.06 -5.59 4.48
N THR A 318 -3.86 -5.90 5.49
CA THR A 318 -3.91 -7.25 6.02
C THR A 318 -4.29 -8.30 4.95
N ALA A 319 -3.61 -9.45 4.98
CA ALA A 319 -3.94 -10.59 4.12
C ALA A 319 -5.23 -11.31 4.56
N SER A 320 -5.76 -11.04 5.76
CA SER A 320 -6.99 -11.68 6.23
C SER A 320 -8.23 -11.24 5.43
N PHE A 321 -9.21 -12.13 5.35
CA PHE A 321 -10.48 -11.88 4.69
C PHE A 321 -11.61 -11.77 5.72
N HIS A 322 -12.51 -10.80 5.50
CA HIS A 322 -13.54 -10.40 6.46
C HIS A 322 -14.97 -10.45 5.90
N GLY A 323 -15.18 -11.16 4.79
CA GLY A 323 -16.50 -11.38 4.22
C GLY A 323 -17.39 -12.19 5.16
N LYS A 324 -18.46 -11.56 5.66
CA LYS A 324 -19.36 -12.20 6.65
C LYS A 324 -20.28 -13.26 6.05
N GLN A 325 -20.39 -13.29 4.72
CA GLN A 325 -21.26 -14.15 3.91
C GLN A 325 -20.76 -15.60 3.76
N ILE A 326 -19.61 -15.93 4.34
CA ILE A 326 -18.98 -17.26 4.26
C ILE A 326 -18.51 -17.76 5.63
N SER A 327 -18.18 -19.05 5.71
CA SER A 327 -17.67 -19.73 6.91
C SER A 327 -16.30 -19.21 7.35
N LYS A 328 -15.87 -19.55 8.57
CA LYS A 328 -14.54 -19.15 9.06
C LYS A 328 -13.43 -19.89 8.31
N GLU A 329 -13.71 -21.13 7.92
CA GLU A 329 -12.82 -22.04 7.21
C GLU A 329 -12.51 -21.47 5.82
N GLU A 330 -13.54 -21.04 5.08
CA GLU A 330 -13.36 -20.42 3.77
C GLU A 330 -12.62 -19.06 3.87
N ARG A 331 -12.89 -18.25 4.91
CA ARG A 331 -12.09 -17.03 5.16
C ARG A 331 -10.62 -17.35 5.38
N GLN A 332 -10.31 -18.42 6.10
CA GLN A 332 -8.94 -18.87 6.35
C GLN A 332 -8.25 -19.35 5.06
N GLU A 333 -8.97 -20.07 4.20
CA GLU A 333 -8.46 -20.50 2.89
C GLU A 333 -8.11 -19.31 2.01
N ILE A 334 -9.01 -18.32 1.91
CA ILE A 334 -8.77 -17.08 1.18
C ILE A 334 -7.59 -16.31 1.78
N ALA A 335 -7.50 -16.20 3.11
CA ALA A 335 -6.37 -15.54 3.75
C ALA A 335 -5.04 -16.23 3.44
N THR A 336 -5.04 -17.57 3.40
CA THR A 336 -3.87 -18.36 3.01
C THR A 336 -3.50 -18.09 1.55
N GLU A 337 -4.48 -17.98 0.65
CA GLU A 337 -4.23 -17.64 -0.75
C GLU A 337 -3.67 -16.22 -0.92
N ASN A 338 -4.16 -15.25 -0.15
CA ASN A 338 -3.61 -13.89 -0.13
C ASN A 338 -2.16 -13.87 0.36
N LEU A 339 -1.82 -14.68 1.36
CA LEU A 339 -0.43 -14.83 1.82
C LEU A 339 0.46 -15.52 0.78
N ARG A 340 -0.07 -16.50 0.06
CA ARG A 340 0.62 -17.13 -1.08
C ARG A 340 0.90 -16.13 -2.19
N GLN A 341 -0.04 -15.21 -2.46
CA GLN A 341 0.19 -14.10 -3.37
C GLN A 341 1.35 -13.22 -2.88
N LEU A 342 1.41 -12.84 -1.60
CA LEU A 342 2.56 -12.07 -1.07
C LEU A 342 3.89 -12.82 -1.24
N GLN A 343 3.90 -14.12 -0.92
CA GLN A 343 5.09 -14.97 -1.06
C GLN A 343 5.56 -15.07 -2.52
N SER A 344 4.68 -14.90 -3.51
CA SER A 344 5.05 -14.91 -4.93
C SER A 344 5.93 -13.73 -5.37
N PHE A 345 5.99 -12.66 -4.56
CA PHE A 345 6.90 -11.50 -4.76
C PHE A 345 8.22 -11.65 -4.02
N VAL A 346 8.51 -12.84 -3.50
CA VAL A 346 9.77 -13.17 -2.86
C VAL A 346 10.48 -14.22 -3.72
N LEU A 347 11.81 -14.13 -3.81
CA LEU A 347 12.63 -15.07 -4.57
C LEU A 347 12.35 -16.52 -4.13
N GLN A 348 12.24 -17.43 -5.09
CA GLN A 348 12.03 -18.85 -4.83
C GLN A 348 13.09 -19.40 -3.86
N GLY A 349 12.65 -20.19 -2.89
CA GLY A 349 13.51 -20.76 -1.84
C GLY A 349 13.67 -19.87 -0.60
N ARG A 350 13.11 -18.65 -0.59
CA ARG A 350 13.01 -17.81 0.61
C ARG A 350 11.64 -17.98 1.30
N THR A 351 11.60 -17.63 2.57
CA THR A 351 10.35 -17.57 3.37
C THR A 351 9.87 -16.13 3.55
N THR A 352 8.68 -15.97 4.12
CA THR A 352 8.17 -14.67 4.58
C THR A 352 8.03 -14.65 6.09
N THR A 353 8.33 -13.51 6.72
CA THR A 353 7.94 -13.18 8.08
C THR A 353 6.93 -12.03 8.03
N ILE A 354 5.65 -12.30 8.32
CA ILE A 354 4.62 -11.25 8.34
C ILE A 354 4.65 -10.56 9.71
N ASN A 355 5.05 -9.29 9.75
CA ASN A 355 4.96 -8.47 10.94
C ASN A 355 3.60 -7.76 11.02
N VAL A 356 2.78 -8.15 11.98
CA VAL A 356 1.43 -7.60 12.19
C VAL A 356 1.45 -6.49 13.24
N LEU A 357 1.17 -5.27 12.81
CA LEU A 357 1.16 -4.06 13.65
C LEU A 357 -0.17 -3.86 14.43
N ASN A 358 -1.12 -4.77 14.26
CA ASN A 358 -2.40 -4.78 14.97
C ASN A 358 -2.25 -5.39 16.37
N SER A 359 -3.07 -4.97 17.33
CA SER A 359 -3.03 -5.57 18.67
C SER A 359 -4.08 -6.68 18.78
N PRO A 360 -3.68 -7.95 19.01
CA PRO A 360 -4.63 -9.04 19.20
C PRO A 360 -5.52 -8.83 20.43
N ALA A 361 -5.03 -8.07 21.43
CA ALA A 361 -5.76 -7.75 22.64
C ALA A 361 -6.83 -6.65 22.45
N ASN A 362 -6.87 -5.98 21.29
CA ASN A 362 -7.89 -4.97 21.03
C ASN A 362 -9.29 -5.63 20.99
N PRO A 363 -10.19 -5.31 21.95
CA PRO A 363 -11.50 -5.96 22.07
C PRO A 363 -12.49 -5.50 20.98
N THR A 364 -12.11 -4.48 20.21
CA THR A 364 -12.92 -3.86 19.17
C THR A 364 -12.30 -4.08 17.78
N GLY A 365 -13.16 -4.31 16.78
CA GLY A 365 -12.72 -4.44 15.39
C GLY A 365 -12.29 -5.86 15.01
N ILE A 366 -11.30 -5.93 14.11
CA ILE A 366 -10.90 -7.16 13.40
C ILE A 366 -9.52 -7.67 13.78
N ASP A 367 -8.82 -6.99 14.70
CA ASP A 367 -7.40 -7.25 15.01
C ASP A 367 -7.15 -8.71 15.43
N SER A 368 -7.97 -9.28 16.31
CA SER A 368 -7.83 -10.69 16.72
C SER A 368 -8.00 -11.66 15.54
N ALA A 369 -8.94 -11.41 14.63
CA ALA A 369 -9.14 -12.24 13.44
C ALA A 369 -8.00 -12.12 12.43
N ILE A 370 -7.39 -10.93 12.30
CA ILE A 370 -6.16 -10.72 11.51
C ILE A 370 -5.07 -11.65 12.04
N HIS A 371 -4.83 -11.61 13.36
CA HIS A 371 -3.80 -12.41 14.01
C HIS A 371 -3.98 -13.91 13.80
N GLU A 372 -5.19 -14.40 14.03
CA GLU A 372 -5.53 -15.82 13.84
C GLU A 372 -5.30 -16.25 12.38
N GLN A 373 -5.85 -15.49 11.43
CA GLN A 373 -5.80 -15.87 10.01
C GLN A 373 -4.38 -15.82 9.44
N VAL A 374 -3.61 -14.77 9.78
CA VAL A 374 -2.22 -14.63 9.34
C VAL A 374 -1.35 -15.73 9.96
N GLY A 375 -1.52 -16.03 11.25
CA GLY A 375 -0.76 -17.09 11.93
C GLY A 375 -0.96 -18.46 11.28
N LYS A 376 -2.22 -18.90 11.18
CA LYS A 376 -2.58 -20.20 10.55
C LYS A 376 -2.15 -20.28 9.09
N GLY A 377 -2.29 -19.18 8.36
CA GLY A 377 -1.90 -19.13 6.95
C GLY A 377 -0.39 -19.21 6.75
N GLN A 378 0.41 -18.53 7.58
CA GLN A 378 1.88 -18.63 7.55
C GLN A 378 2.37 -20.03 7.93
N GLU A 379 1.78 -20.65 8.96
CA GLU A 379 2.09 -22.04 9.34
C GLU A 379 1.88 -23.00 8.16
N LYS A 380 0.73 -22.89 7.47
CA LYS A 380 0.41 -23.72 6.29
C LYS A 380 1.36 -23.48 5.10
N LEU A 381 1.95 -22.30 4.98
CA LEU A 381 2.86 -21.94 3.90
C LEU A 381 4.35 -22.10 4.26
N GLY A 382 4.66 -22.55 5.48
CA GLY A 382 6.04 -22.64 5.98
C GLY A 382 6.70 -21.27 6.22
N GLY A 383 5.89 -20.22 6.33
CA GLY A 383 6.34 -18.88 6.69
C GLY A 383 6.27 -18.64 8.19
N ARG A 384 6.47 -17.38 8.61
CA ARG A 384 6.57 -16.98 10.02
C ARG A 384 5.75 -15.73 10.31
N ARG A 385 5.47 -15.50 11.59
CA ARG A 385 4.76 -14.31 12.07
C ARG A 385 5.62 -13.55 13.09
N ALA A 386 5.52 -12.23 13.06
CA ALA A 386 5.88 -11.35 14.14
C ALA A 386 4.69 -10.43 14.48
N THR A 387 4.61 -9.91 15.70
CA THR A 387 3.52 -9.06 16.17
C THR A 387 4.08 -7.92 17.00
N THR A 388 4.17 -6.74 16.39
CA THR A 388 4.62 -5.50 17.04
C THR A 388 3.48 -4.48 17.07
N PRO A 389 2.54 -4.58 18.03
CA PRO A 389 1.36 -3.73 18.09
C PRO A 389 1.70 -2.27 18.42
N PHE A 390 1.14 -1.34 17.65
CA PHE A 390 1.43 0.10 17.79
C PHE A 390 0.37 0.90 18.57
N ASN A 391 -0.82 0.36 18.77
CA ASN A 391 -1.90 1.06 19.48
C ASN A 391 -1.75 0.95 21.02
N ILE A 392 -2.61 1.65 21.77
CA ILE A 392 -2.60 1.62 23.24
C ILE A 392 -2.80 0.20 23.83
N TRP A 393 -3.51 -0.67 23.11
CA TRP A 393 -3.70 -2.08 23.49
C TRP A 393 -2.41 -2.89 23.40
N ARG A 394 -1.30 -2.34 22.91
CA ARG A 394 0.03 -2.96 23.01
C ARG A 394 0.46 -3.20 24.46
N LEU A 395 0.05 -2.32 25.38
CA LEU A 395 0.43 -2.40 26.79
C LEU A 395 -0.08 -3.67 27.49
N VAL A 396 -1.13 -4.28 26.93
CA VAL A 396 -1.78 -5.50 27.43
C VAL A 396 -1.66 -6.67 26.46
N SER A 397 -1.01 -6.49 25.32
CA SER A 397 -0.81 -7.53 24.33
C SER A 397 0.51 -8.23 24.55
N ARG A 398 0.51 -9.56 24.48
CA ARG A 398 1.77 -10.30 24.32
C ARG A 398 2.24 -10.17 22.88
N ASN A 399 3.52 -9.85 22.69
CA ASN A 399 4.16 -9.91 21.38
C ASN A 399 4.45 -11.37 21.04
N ASP A 400 4.11 -11.79 19.82
CA ASP A 400 4.65 -13.00 19.22
C ASP A 400 5.79 -12.56 18.32
N ASN A 401 7.04 -12.84 18.73
CA ASN A 401 8.23 -12.46 17.97
C ASN A 401 8.98 -13.68 17.42
N THR A 402 8.34 -14.86 17.35
CA THR A 402 8.97 -16.10 16.91
C THR A 402 9.61 -15.99 15.52
N GLY A 403 8.98 -15.26 14.60
CA GLY A 403 9.54 -14.97 13.27
C GLY A 403 10.80 -14.11 13.32
N PHE A 404 10.87 -13.14 14.24
CA PHE A 404 12.05 -12.31 14.44
C PHE A 404 13.18 -13.05 15.17
N GLU A 405 12.85 -13.89 16.17
CA GLU A 405 13.83 -14.74 16.86
C GLU A 405 14.60 -15.62 15.88
N LYS A 406 13.90 -16.17 14.88
CA LYS A 406 14.56 -17.00 13.86
C LYS A 406 15.53 -16.20 13.00
N ILE A 407 15.15 -15.00 12.56
CA ILE A 407 16.05 -14.11 11.79
C ILE A 407 17.29 -13.75 12.63
N LEU A 408 17.12 -13.40 13.91
CA LEU A 408 18.25 -13.09 14.79
C LEU A 408 19.13 -14.31 15.05
N SER A 409 18.54 -15.50 15.19
CA SER A 409 19.30 -16.75 15.29
C SER A 409 20.12 -17.02 14.03
N ASP A 410 19.60 -16.71 12.84
CA ASP A 410 20.32 -16.86 11.58
C ASP A 410 21.52 -15.88 11.52
N VAL A 411 21.35 -14.64 11.99
CA VAL A 411 22.49 -13.71 12.19
C VAL A 411 23.49 -14.28 13.20
N GLY A 412 23.04 -14.91 14.28
CA GLY A 412 23.92 -15.57 15.24
C GLY A 412 24.78 -16.67 14.61
N ILE A 413 24.24 -17.45 13.67
CA ILE A 413 25.02 -18.44 12.89
C ILE A 413 26.13 -17.74 12.08
N ILE A 414 25.80 -16.62 11.43
CA ILE A 414 26.78 -15.81 10.71
C ILE A 414 27.85 -15.29 11.66
N SER A 415 27.48 -14.68 12.79
CA SER A 415 28.40 -14.18 13.81
C SER A 415 29.37 -15.27 14.28
N ASN A 416 28.88 -16.49 14.49
CA ASN A 416 29.71 -17.64 14.83
C ASN A 416 30.74 -17.96 13.74
N SER A 417 30.33 -17.93 12.46
CA SER A 417 31.22 -18.24 11.33
C SER A 417 32.37 -17.23 11.15
N ILE A 418 32.20 -16.01 11.67
CA ILE A 418 33.21 -14.95 11.65
C ILE A 418 33.88 -14.72 13.02
N GLY A 419 33.73 -15.67 13.95
CA GLY A 419 34.44 -15.66 15.24
C GLY A 419 33.86 -14.74 16.32
N LEU A 420 32.63 -14.26 16.16
CA LEU A 420 31.95 -13.36 17.10
C LEU A 420 31.00 -14.15 18.01
N PHE A 421 31.58 -14.91 18.94
CA PHE A 421 30.87 -15.89 19.76
C PHE A 421 29.94 -15.26 20.81
N ASP A 422 30.31 -14.12 21.40
CA ASP A 422 29.47 -13.45 22.40
C ASP A 422 28.24 -12.84 21.73
N ILE A 423 28.40 -12.27 20.54
CA ILE A 423 27.29 -11.78 19.72
C ILE A 423 26.37 -12.95 19.35
N ARG A 424 26.90 -14.08 18.88
CA ARG A 424 26.10 -15.30 18.62
C ARG A 424 25.28 -15.69 19.85
N ASP A 425 25.91 -15.78 21.01
CA ASP A 425 25.25 -16.24 22.24
C ASP A 425 24.13 -15.31 22.66
N PHE A 426 24.33 -14.00 22.56
CA PHE A 426 23.28 -13.05 22.84
C PHE A 426 22.13 -13.13 21.84
N LEU A 427 22.40 -13.17 20.53
CA LEU A 427 21.34 -13.22 19.51
C LEU A 427 20.49 -14.49 19.61
N THR A 428 21.12 -15.63 19.92
CA THR A 428 20.43 -16.92 20.06
C THR A 428 19.70 -17.05 21.40
N THR A 429 20.35 -16.72 22.52
CA THR A 429 19.82 -17.01 23.87
C THR A 429 19.18 -15.82 24.58
N GLY A 430 19.52 -14.59 24.16
CA GLY A 430 19.16 -13.36 24.87
C GLY A 430 19.98 -13.10 26.14
N LYS A 431 21.06 -13.86 26.39
CA LYS A 431 21.91 -13.72 27.58
C LYS A 431 23.25 -13.06 27.23
N ASN A 432 23.91 -12.48 28.24
CA ASN A 432 25.24 -11.87 28.13
C ASN A 432 25.32 -10.69 27.15
N GLU A 433 24.30 -9.82 27.13
CA GLU A 433 24.28 -8.63 26.26
C GLU A 433 25.54 -7.77 26.36
N GLN A 434 26.03 -7.55 27.58
CA GLN A 434 27.21 -6.72 27.81
C GLN A 434 28.44 -7.25 27.07
N ALA A 435 28.69 -8.57 27.11
CA ALA A 435 29.80 -9.19 26.40
C ALA A 435 29.65 -9.04 24.88
N ALA A 436 28.43 -9.21 24.35
CA ALA A 436 28.16 -8.99 22.93
C ALA A 436 28.44 -7.53 22.49
N ARG A 437 28.06 -6.54 23.32
CA ARG A 437 28.32 -5.12 23.04
C ARG A 437 29.81 -4.78 23.15
N GLU A 438 30.52 -5.31 24.14
CA GLU A 438 31.97 -5.15 24.29
C GLU A 438 32.72 -5.73 23.09
N GLN A 439 32.35 -6.93 22.65
CA GLN A 439 32.90 -7.55 21.44
C GLN A 439 32.59 -6.74 20.18
N LEU A 440 31.38 -6.17 20.06
CA LEU A 440 31.06 -5.29 18.93
C LEU A 440 31.97 -4.05 18.90
N VAL A 441 32.17 -3.41 20.05
CA VAL A 441 33.01 -2.20 20.17
C VAL A 441 34.47 -2.51 19.87
N SER A 442 35.02 -3.62 20.38
CA SER A 442 36.41 -3.99 20.09
C SER A 442 36.62 -4.23 18.60
N GLN A 443 35.65 -4.88 17.94
CA GLN A 443 35.72 -5.13 16.50
C GLN A 443 35.60 -3.86 15.65
N LYS A 444 34.91 -2.81 16.12
CA LYS A 444 34.85 -1.52 15.40
C LYS A 444 36.21 -0.82 15.29
N ILE A 445 37.14 -1.16 16.18
CA ILE A 445 38.50 -0.62 16.17
C ILE A 445 39.39 -1.42 15.20
N GLU A 446 39.14 -2.72 15.07
CA GLU A 446 40.02 -3.67 14.38
C GLU A 446 39.54 -4.08 12.97
N SER A 447 38.24 -3.98 12.68
CA SER A 447 37.62 -4.59 11.50
C SER A 447 37.66 -3.72 10.24
N PRO A 448 37.95 -4.32 9.06
CA PRO A 448 37.85 -3.65 7.77
C PRO A 448 36.42 -3.62 7.19
N ARG A 449 35.40 -4.14 7.90
CA ARG A 449 33.99 -4.26 7.41
C ARG A 449 33.00 -3.50 8.32
N PRO A 450 32.98 -2.16 8.31
CA PRO A 450 32.14 -1.38 9.22
C PRO A 450 30.64 -1.65 9.04
N GLU A 451 30.18 -1.90 7.83
CA GLU A 451 28.76 -2.09 7.52
C GLU A 451 28.22 -3.46 8.00
N VAL A 452 29.10 -4.44 8.25
CA VAL A 452 28.73 -5.69 8.92
C VAL A 452 28.48 -5.44 10.40
N LEU A 453 29.33 -4.62 11.03
CA LEU A 453 29.20 -4.28 12.44
C LEU A 453 27.96 -3.43 12.71
N GLU A 454 27.59 -2.55 11.78
CA GLU A 454 26.30 -1.82 11.82
C GLU A 454 25.11 -2.79 11.78
N ALA A 455 25.11 -3.75 10.85
CA ALA A 455 24.07 -4.79 10.79
C ALA A 455 23.98 -5.63 12.08
N LEU A 456 25.13 -5.92 12.72
CA LEU A 456 25.17 -6.61 14.01
C LEU A 456 24.69 -5.71 15.17
N GLU A 457 24.96 -4.39 15.13
CA GLU A 457 24.42 -3.43 16.10
C GLU A 457 22.89 -3.43 16.07
N HIS A 458 22.28 -3.40 14.87
CA HIS A 458 20.83 -3.53 14.70
C HIS A 458 20.30 -4.85 15.26
N ALA A 459 20.97 -5.97 14.99
CA ALA A 459 20.57 -7.28 15.51
C ALA A 459 20.62 -7.33 17.05
N ILE A 460 21.67 -6.77 17.65
CA ILE A 460 21.81 -6.67 19.11
C ILE A 460 20.72 -5.78 19.70
N ASN A 461 20.45 -4.62 19.09
CA ASN A 461 19.41 -3.71 19.56
C ASN A 461 18.02 -4.34 19.48
N ALA A 462 17.68 -5.00 18.36
CA ALA A 462 16.44 -5.74 18.22
C ALA A 462 16.30 -6.84 19.30
N LYS A 463 17.37 -7.63 19.53
CA LYS A 463 17.36 -8.68 20.56
C LYS A 463 17.19 -8.09 21.96
N HIS A 464 17.89 -7.01 22.27
CA HIS A 464 17.74 -6.29 23.54
C HIS A 464 16.27 -5.92 23.76
N ILE A 465 15.65 -5.21 22.82
CA ILE A 465 14.25 -4.78 22.92
C ILE A 465 13.32 -5.97 23.13
N MET A 466 13.53 -7.09 22.41
CA MET A 466 12.74 -8.30 22.59
C MET A 466 12.86 -8.91 23.99
N THR A 467 14.02 -8.81 24.63
CA THR A 467 14.27 -9.35 25.97
C THR A 467 13.91 -8.40 27.12
N THR A 468 13.93 -7.08 26.90
CA THR A 468 13.75 -6.07 27.95
C THR A 468 12.43 -5.31 27.87
N SER A 469 11.69 -5.40 26.75
CA SER A 469 10.38 -4.75 26.63
C SER A 469 9.39 -5.33 27.65
N HIS A 470 9.17 -4.59 28.73
CA HIS A 470 8.21 -4.92 29.77
C HIS A 470 6.81 -4.44 29.37
N LEU A 471 5.82 -5.32 29.58
CA LEU A 471 4.42 -4.93 29.59
C LEU A 471 4.21 -3.75 30.56
N PHE A 472 3.30 -2.83 30.22
CA PHE A 472 2.81 -1.73 31.06
C PHE A 472 3.67 -0.46 31.28
N ARG A 473 4.91 -0.34 30.76
CA ARG A 473 5.74 0.88 30.97
C ARG A 473 6.61 1.30 29.77
N ASP A 474 6.06 1.26 28.57
CA ASP A 474 6.78 1.65 27.35
C ASP A 474 6.27 3.00 26.80
N PRO A 475 6.85 4.14 27.25
CA PRO A 475 6.49 5.46 26.74
C PRO A 475 6.91 5.65 25.28
N ASN A 476 7.99 4.99 24.82
CA ASN A 476 8.63 5.26 23.53
C ASN A 476 8.18 4.33 22.40
N ASN A 477 7.25 3.41 22.67
CA ASN A 477 6.79 2.41 21.72
C ASN A 477 7.95 1.59 21.12
N SER A 478 8.65 0.87 21.98
CA SER A 478 9.67 -0.13 21.63
C SER A 478 9.27 -1.11 20.52
N ASN A 479 7.97 -1.30 20.25
CA ASN A 479 7.49 -2.08 19.11
C ASN A 479 7.78 -1.43 17.75
N LEU A 480 7.70 -0.09 17.66
CA LEU A 480 8.13 0.65 16.46
C LEU A 480 9.62 0.46 16.25
N GLU A 481 10.40 0.71 17.31
CA GLU A 481 11.85 0.54 17.25
C GLU A 481 12.24 -0.89 16.86
N LEU A 482 11.67 -1.91 17.50
CA LEU A 482 11.90 -3.32 17.19
C LEU A 482 11.58 -3.64 15.72
N SER A 483 10.45 -3.18 15.21
CA SER A 483 10.07 -3.40 13.82
C SER A 483 11.09 -2.78 12.87
N THR A 484 11.51 -1.53 13.13
CA THR A 484 12.51 -0.86 12.31
C THR A 484 13.87 -1.55 12.35
N GLU A 485 14.37 -1.91 13.55
CA GLU A 485 15.65 -2.63 13.69
C GLU A 485 15.61 -3.98 12.95
N MET A 486 14.51 -4.73 13.06
CA MET A 486 14.36 -6.02 12.38
C MET A 486 14.29 -5.87 10.85
N ASN A 487 13.69 -4.78 10.34
CA ASN A 487 13.72 -4.47 8.92
C ASN A 487 15.14 -4.14 8.43
N ALA A 488 15.96 -3.43 9.22
CA ALA A 488 17.37 -3.17 8.89
C ALA A 488 18.21 -4.46 8.86
N VAL A 489 17.99 -5.37 9.82
CA VAL A 489 18.62 -6.70 9.84
C VAL A 489 18.20 -7.53 8.63
N ALA A 490 16.91 -7.59 8.33
CA ALA A 490 16.39 -8.31 7.17
C ALA A 490 16.97 -7.74 5.86
N PHE A 491 17.01 -6.42 5.70
CA PHE A 491 17.64 -5.76 4.56
C PHE A 491 19.11 -6.17 4.42
N SER A 492 19.88 -6.15 5.50
CA SER A 492 21.30 -6.54 5.50
C SER A 492 21.51 -7.99 5.06
N LEU A 493 20.62 -8.91 5.46
CA LEU A 493 20.65 -10.31 5.04
C LEU A 493 20.24 -10.51 3.57
N LEU A 494 19.27 -9.75 3.07
CA LEU A 494 18.65 -9.98 1.77
C LEU A 494 19.33 -9.23 0.61
N HIS A 495 19.78 -8.01 0.89
CA HIS A 495 20.27 -7.03 -0.09
C HIS A 495 21.60 -6.39 0.31
N GLY A 496 21.91 -6.36 1.61
CA GLY A 496 23.09 -5.68 2.14
C GLY A 496 24.27 -6.59 2.44
N THR A 497 25.00 -6.21 3.48
CA THR A 497 26.38 -6.64 3.75
C THR A 497 26.50 -8.05 4.28
N LEU A 498 25.44 -8.59 4.90
CA LEU A 498 25.38 -9.95 5.42
C LEU A 498 24.95 -10.98 4.36
N ASN A 499 24.51 -10.56 3.16
CA ASN A 499 23.96 -11.47 2.15
C ASN A 499 24.97 -12.53 1.69
N LYS A 500 26.23 -12.13 1.50
CA LYS A 500 27.30 -13.06 1.09
C LYS A 500 27.55 -14.09 2.20
N ASP A 501 27.64 -13.65 3.44
CA ASP A 501 27.86 -14.52 4.59
C ASP A 501 26.66 -15.46 4.83
N ALA A 502 25.43 -14.99 4.59
CA ALA A 502 24.23 -15.82 4.67
C ALA A 502 24.22 -16.94 3.61
N LYS A 503 24.65 -16.64 2.37
CA LYS A 503 24.82 -17.65 1.31
C LYS A 503 25.88 -18.68 1.67
N LEU A 504 27.03 -18.24 2.19
CA LEU A 504 28.11 -19.14 2.62
C LEU A 504 27.66 -20.10 3.73
N ASN A 505 26.78 -19.64 4.62
CA ASN A 505 26.24 -20.44 5.73
C ASN A 505 24.95 -21.21 5.37
N ASN A 506 24.53 -21.24 4.10
CA ASN A 506 23.30 -21.91 3.63
C ASN A 506 22.03 -21.49 4.40
N ILE A 507 21.94 -20.22 4.79
CA ILE A 507 20.80 -19.69 5.54
C ILE A 507 19.61 -19.50 4.59
N THR A 508 18.47 -20.07 4.95
CA THR A 508 17.20 -19.81 4.26
C THR A 508 16.69 -18.42 4.64
N LEU A 509 16.89 -17.46 3.73
CA LEU A 509 16.53 -16.06 3.96
C LEU A 509 15.00 -15.87 4.08
N SER A 510 14.60 -14.91 4.92
CA SER A 510 13.20 -14.55 5.13
C SER A 510 12.97 -13.07 4.83
N GLU A 511 11.99 -12.77 3.98
CA GLU A 511 11.55 -11.39 3.71
C GLU A 511 10.60 -10.92 4.82
N VAL A 512 10.85 -9.76 5.43
CA VAL A 512 9.89 -9.16 6.38
C VAL A 512 8.84 -8.39 5.60
N VAL A 513 7.57 -8.69 5.87
CA VAL A 513 6.41 -7.98 5.28
C VAL A 513 5.65 -7.27 6.38
N VAL A 514 5.55 -5.95 6.30
CA VAL A 514 4.86 -5.14 7.31
C VAL A 514 3.38 -5.01 6.97
N GLN A 515 2.51 -5.31 7.93
CA GLN A 515 1.06 -5.19 7.77
C GLN A 515 0.38 -4.52 8.94
N CYS A 516 -0.52 -3.58 8.62
CA CYS A 516 -1.63 -3.24 9.49
C CYS A 516 -2.95 -3.50 8.77
N ALA A 517 -4.09 -3.35 9.46
CA ALA A 517 -5.41 -3.59 8.88
C ALA A 517 -5.63 -2.87 7.53
N SER A 518 -5.17 -1.62 7.39
CA SER A 518 -5.30 -0.84 6.15
C SER A 518 -4.04 -0.85 5.28
N GLY A 519 -2.87 -1.15 5.84
CA GLY A 519 -1.58 -0.92 5.18
C GLY A 519 -1.22 0.56 5.02
N LYS A 520 -1.94 1.47 5.70
CA LYS A 520 -1.76 2.93 5.57
C LYS A 520 -1.28 3.61 6.83
N ASP A 521 -2.00 3.36 7.93
CA ASP A 521 -1.89 4.18 9.14
C ASP A 521 -0.61 3.83 9.93
N ARG A 522 -0.63 2.69 10.64
CA ARG A 522 0.53 2.19 11.40
C ARG A 522 1.67 1.75 10.48
N THR A 523 1.33 1.17 9.33
CA THR A 523 2.31 0.81 8.30
C THR A 523 3.00 2.06 7.74
N GLY A 524 2.28 3.14 7.47
CA GLY A 524 2.90 4.39 7.02
C GLY A 524 3.86 4.99 8.04
N LEU A 525 3.51 4.95 9.33
CA LEU A 525 4.41 5.37 10.41
C LEU A 525 5.71 4.53 10.43
N GLU A 526 5.58 3.19 10.44
CA GLU A 526 6.73 2.27 10.41
C GLU A 526 7.65 2.55 9.23
N LEU A 527 7.07 2.68 8.03
CA LEU A 527 7.83 2.90 6.81
C LEU A 527 8.51 4.27 6.76
N THR A 528 7.90 5.30 7.36
CA THR A 528 8.53 6.61 7.53
C THR A 528 9.71 6.54 8.51
N ASP A 529 9.54 5.87 9.65
CA ASP A 529 10.60 5.68 10.64
C ASP A 529 11.78 4.90 10.06
N GLN A 530 11.50 3.83 9.29
CA GLN A 530 12.53 3.06 8.60
C GLN A 530 13.32 3.91 7.60
N SER A 531 12.63 4.65 6.71
CA SER A 531 13.30 5.58 5.79
C SER A 531 14.15 6.59 6.55
N PHE A 532 13.63 7.14 7.64
CA PHE A 532 14.29 8.14 8.46
C PHE A 532 15.58 7.61 9.10
N LYS A 533 15.52 6.44 9.76
CA LYS A 533 16.69 5.82 10.39
C LYS A 533 17.76 5.43 9.38
N ALA A 534 17.38 4.75 8.30
CA ALA A 534 18.31 4.35 7.24
C ALA A 534 19.01 5.56 6.59
N THR A 535 18.26 6.66 6.42
CA THR A 535 18.81 7.91 5.89
C THR A 535 19.77 8.56 6.88
N ASN A 536 19.42 8.64 8.17
CA ASN A 536 20.28 9.24 9.19
C ASN A 536 21.60 8.50 9.35
N GLU A 537 21.57 7.17 9.28
CA GLU A 537 22.77 6.34 9.31
C GLU A 537 23.65 6.60 8.08
N SER A 538 23.06 6.56 6.88
CA SER A 538 23.77 6.86 5.63
C SER A 538 24.37 8.26 5.59
N LEU A 539 23.71 9.24 6.22
CA LEU A 539 24.17 10.63 6.30
C LEU A 539 25.08 10.91 7.50
N GLN A 540 25.44 9.86 8.27
CA GLN A 540 26.35 9.90 9.42
C GLN A 540 25.89 10.84 10.54
N LEU A 541 24.58 10.90 10.80
CA LEU A 541 23.97 11.85 11.72
C LEU A 541 23.89 11.37 13.18
N LYS A 542 24.62 10.31 13.55
CA LYS A 542 24.66 9.81 14.94
C LYS A 542 25.13 10.92 15.89
N GLY A 543 24.31 11.26 16.88
CA GLY A 543 24.57 12.37 17.82
C GLY A 543 24.30 13.79 17.28
N LYS A 544 23.73 13.93 16.08
CA LYS A 544 23.40 15.22 15.44
C LYS A 544 21.88 15.48 15.43
N GLN A 545 21.26 15.38 16.60
CA GLN A 545 19.80 15.45 16.79
C GLN A 545 19.13 16.64 16.08
N GLY A 546 19.72 17.84 16.15
CA GLY A 546 19.16 19.02 15.46
C GLY A 546 19.06 18.83 13.94
N GLN A 547 20.09 18.26 13.30
CA GLN A 547 20.08 18.00 11.87
C GLN A 547 19.13 16.85 11.49
N GLN A 548 19.02 15.83 12.35
CA GLN A 548 18.06 14.74 12.18
C GLN A 548 16.63 15.29 12.17
N ILE A 549 16.30 16.23 13.06
CA ILE A 549 14.98 16.88 13.10
C ILE A 549 14.70 17.68 11.82
N GLU A 550 15.65 18.47 11.33
CA GLU A 550 15.48 19.25 10.10
C GLU A 550 15.29 18.35 8.85
N ASN A 551 16.03 17.25 8.79
CA ASN A 551 15.87 16.26 7.72
C ASN A 551 14.50 15.57 7.80
N LEU A 552 14.02 15.24 9.00
CA LEU A 552 12.70 14.65 9.21
C LEU A 552 11.57 15.58 8.77
N LYS A 553 11.65 16.89 9.08
CA LYS A 553 10.69 17.88 8.59
C LYS A 553 10.60 17.86 7.07
N THR A 554 11.74 17.76 6.40
CA THR A 554 11.80 17.72 4.93
C THR A 554 11.17 16.44 4.38
N GLN A 555 11.43 15.28 5.00
CA GLN A 555 10.81 14.01 4.65
C GLN A 555 9.28 14.04 4.82
N VAL A 556 8.81 14.50 5.99
CA VAL A 556 7.37 14.61 6.30
C VAL A 556 6.67 15.61 5.38
N LYS A 557 7.33 16.73 5.06
CA LYS A 557 6.81 17.74 4.12
C LYS A 557 6.79 17.25 2.68
N GLY A 558 7.74 16.41 2.27
CA GLY A 558 7.69 15.71 0.98
C GLY A 558 6.43 14.86 0.81
N GLY A 559 5.77 14.49 1.91
CA GLY A 559 4.38 14.05 1.88
C GLY A 559 4.16 12.65 1.30
N HIS A 560 5.23 11.84 1.18
CA HIS A 560 5.17 10.54 0.50
C HIS A 560 4.16 9.59 1.17
N THR A 561 4.27 9.39 2.49
CA THR A 561 3.35 8.55 3.26
C THR A 561 1.91 9.09 3.21
N GLN A 562 1.74 10.42 3.29
CA GLN A 562 0.42 11.04 3.22
C GLN A 562 -0.23 10.85 1.84
N PHE A 563 0.54 10.93 0.76
CA PHE A 563 0.08 10.67 -0.60
C PHE A 563 -0.31 9.19 -0.79
N MET A 564 0.54 8.26 -0.34
CA MET A 564 0.27 6.82 -0.44
C MET A 564 -0.96 6.39 0.36
N ALA A 565 -1.38 7.15 1.39
CA ALA A 565 -2.63 6.88 2.09
C ALA A 565 -3.90 7.18 1.25
N SER A 566 -3.78 8.09 0.26
CA SER A 566 -4.83 8.48 -0.68
C SER A 566 -4.78 7.70 -2.01
N ALA A 567 -3.57 7.48 -2.52
CA ALA A 567 -3.34 6.95 -3.86
C ALA A 567 -3.54 5.43 -3.97
N ASN A 568 -3.70 4.95 -5.21
CA ASN A 568 -3.77 3.54 -5.56
C ASN A 568 -4.79 2.74 -4.72
N GLY A 569 -4.32 1.77 -3.92
CA GLY A 569 -5.13 0.94 -3.02
C GLY A 569 -5.52 1.64 -1.70
N GLY A 570 -5.16 2.91 -1.55
CA GLY A 570 -5.59 3.78 -0.47
C GLY A 570 -7.01 4.31 -0.64
N THR A 571 -7.36 5.35 0.11
CA THR A 571 -8.70 5.94 0.05
C THR A 571 -8.61 7.34 -0.52
N ARG A 572 -9.15 7.56 -1.73
CA ARG A 572 -9.02 8.84 -2.43
C ARG A 572 -9.41 10.03 -1.55
N GLY A 573 -8.51 11.00 -1.50
CA GLY A 573 -8.61 12.22 -0.71
C GLY A 573 -8.42 12.04 0.79
N ALA A 574 -8.14 10.82 1.28
CA ALA A 574 -7.87 10.55 2.69
C ALA A 574 -6.35 10.54 2.94
N HIS A 575 -5.71 11.66 2.61
CA HIS A 575 -4.28 11.85 2.84
C HIS A 575 -3.94 11.80 4.33
N GLY A 576 -2.71 11.38 4.62
CA GLY A 576 -2.18 11.29 5.97
C GLY A 576 -2.61 10.05 6.74
N ILE A 577 -2.12 9.94 7.97
CA ILE A 577 -2.44 8.85 8.90
C ILE A 577 -3.42 9.32 9.97
N LYS A 578 -4.19 8.39 10.53
CA LYS A 578 -5.15 8.71 11.59
C LYS A 578 -4.49 9.08 12.92
N LYS A 579 -5.15 9.99 13.65
CA LYS A 579 -4.75 10.47 14.99
C LYS A 579 -4.60 9.35 16.04
N ASP A 580 -5.33 8.24 15.95
CA ASP A 580 -5.18 7.11 16.88
C ASP A 580 -3.82 6.41 16.74
N THR A 581 -3.09 6.67 15.66
CA THR A 581 -1.70 6.23 15.46
C THR A 581 -0.72 7.04 16.32
N LEU A 582 -1.07 8.24 16.82
CA LEU A 582 -0.19 9.06 17.66
C LEU A 582 0.25 8.36 18.95
N ALA A 583 -0.58 7.47 19.49
CA ALA A 583 -0.20 6.67 20.66
C ALA A 583 1.03 5.80 20.40
N ALA A 584 1.38 5.55 19.13
CA ALA A 584 2.53 4.77 18.69
C ALA A 584 3.82 5.58 18.55
N PHE A 585 3.76 6.91 18.69
CA PHE A 585 4.92 7.75 18.42
C PHE A 585 5.89 7.71 19.61
N PRO A 586 7.21 7.72 19.35
CA PRO A 586 8.19 7.89 20.42
C PRO A 586 7.98 9.23 21.13
N GLN A 587 8.14 9.28 22.46
CA GLN A 587 8.08 10.55 23.21
C GLN A 587 9.41 11.27 23.06
N ASP A 588 9.39 12.37 22.31
CA ASP A 588 10.47 13.35 22.12
C ASP A 588 11.84 12.79 21.66
N PRO A 589 12.62 13.54 20.86
CA PRO A 589 12.39 14.88 20.32
C PRO A 589 11.67 14.90 18.95
N TYR A 590 11.31 13.73 18.41
CA TYR A 590 10.83 13.62 17.03
C TYR A 590 9.32 13.76 16.88
N LYS A 591 8.58 13.61 17.98
CA LYS A 591 7.12 13.54 18.03
C LYS A 591 6.45 14.68 17.24
N ASP A 592 6.76 15.93 17.59
CA ASP A 592 6.16 17.12 16.97
C ASP A 592 6.39 17.19 15.45
N ASN A 593 7.48 16.60 14.96
CA ASN A 593 7.83 16.63 13.53
C ASN A 593 7.14 15.48 12.76
N ILE A 594 7.02 14.30 13.36
CA ILE A 594 6.28 13.18 12.77
C ILE A 594 4.77 13.47 12.79
N GLU A 595 4.26 14.29 13.71
CA GLU A 595 2.83 14.65 13.77
C GLU A 595 2.31 15.28 12.47
N GLY A 596 3.19 15.87 11.64
CA GLY A 596 2.86 16.31 10.28
C GLY A 596 2.42 15.20 9.31
N LEU A 597 2.59 13.92 9.66
CA LEU A 597 1.99 12.79 8.94
C LEU A 597 0.46 12.74 9.12
N GLN A 598 -0.06 13.31 10.21
CA GLN A 598 -1.49 13.35 10.47
C GLN A 598 -2.16 14.40 9.59
N GLN A 599 -3.30 14.03 9.00
CA GLN A 599 -4.23 15.00 8.41
C GLN A 599 -5.66 14.65 8.83
N ASN A 600 -6.49 15.67 8.99
CA ASN A 600 -7.90 15.49 9.32
C ASN A 600 -8.61 14.67 8.24
N THR A 601 -8.25 14.87 6.99
CA THR A 601 -8.81 14.20 5.81
C THR A 601 -8.77 12.67 5.93
N ALA A 602 -7.79 12.08 6.62
CA ALA A 602 -7.71 10.64 6.93
C ALA A 602 -8.93 10.05 7.67
N SER A 603 -9.74 10.89 8.33
CA SER A 603 -10.87 10.47 9.18
C SER A 603 -12.25 11.00 8.78
N HIS A 604 -12.34 11.94 7.82
CA HIS A 604 -13.55 12.73 7.57
C HIS A 604 -14.45 12.22 6.42
N ASN A 605 -14.10 11.10 5.79
CA ASN A 605 -14.82 10.53 4.64
C ASN A 605 -16.01 9.60 4.99
N LYS A 606 -16.60 9.76 6.18
CA LYS A 606 -17.65 8.86 6.70
C LYS A 606 -19.04 9.39 6.39
N PHE A 607 -19.92 8.51 5.90
CA PHE A 607 -21.35 8.78 5.75
C PHE A 607 -22.07 8.59 7.09
N LYS A 608 -23.06 9.43 7.40
CA LYS A 608 -24.00 9.15 8.49
C LYS A 608 -24.83 7.94 8.07
N TYR A 609 -24.73 6.86 8.82
CA TYR A 609 -25.68 5.76 8.74
C TYR A 609 -26.93 6.17 9.51
N GLU A 610 -28.11 5.76 9.06
CA GLU A 610 -29.29 5.81 9.92
C GLU A 610 -28.94 5.09 11.23
N ASP A 611 -29.04 5.82 12.33
CA ASP A 611 -28.79 5.30 13.67
C ASP A 611 -29.76 4.12 13.89
N ARG A 612 -29.26 2.87 13.86
CA ARG A 612 -29.79 1.91 14.83
C ARG A 612 -29.45 2.51 16.18
N GLU A 613 -30.47 2.79 16.99
CA GLU A 613 -30.35 3.37 18.34
C GLU A 613 -29.00 3.00 18.97
N LYS A 614 -28.17 4.02 19.19
CA LYS A 614 -26.83 3.83 19.74
C LYS A 614 -26.96 3.28 21.14
N GLN A 615 -26.91 1.95 21.30
CA GLN A 615 -26.65 1.38 22.61
C GLN A 615 -25.29 1.89 23.10
N PRO A 616 -25.21 2.46 24.32
CA PRO A 616 -23.96 2.96 24.89
C PRO A 616 -22.85 1.90 24.81
N LEU A 617 -21.61 2.35 24.60
CA LEU A 617 -20.44 1.46 24.47
C LEU A 617 -20.31 0.53 25.69
N ILE A 618 -20.68 1.03 26.88
CA ILE A 618 -20.75 0.29 28.14
C ILE A 618 -21.78 -0.86 28.06
N THR A 619 -22.96 -0.61 27.49
CA THR A 619 -24.01 -1.64 27.29
C THR A 619 -23.57 -2.71 26.29
N LYS A 620 -22.85 -2.34 25.23
CA LYS A 620 -22.25 -3.31 24.30
C LYS A 620 -21.17 -4.19 24.96
N ILE A 621 -20.34 -3.59 25.81
CA ILE A 621 -19.30 -4.32 26.56
C ILE A 621 -19.94 -5.25 27.59
N ILE A 622 -20.94 -4.77 28.34
CA ILE A 622 -21.69 -5.55 29.33
C ILE A 622 -22.44 -6.70 28.66
N ASN A 623 -23.14 -6.47 27.55
CA ASN A 623 -23.84 -7.53 26.81
C ASN A 623 -22.88 -8.57 26.24
N LYS A 624 -21.70 -8.17 25.78
CA LYS A 624 -20.67 -9.09 25.28
C LYS A 624 -20.03 -9.92 26.40
N ILE A 625 -19.84 -9.32 27.58
CA ILE A 625 -19.38 -10.02 28.79
C ILE A 625 -20.46 -10.99 29.27
N LEU A 626 -21.72 -10.56 29.32
CA LEU A 626 -22.86 -11.41 29.67
C LEU A 626 -23.00 -12.57 28.68
N ASP A 627 -22.97 -12.33 27.36
CA ASP A 627 -23.01 -13.39 26.33
C ASP A 627 -21.84 -14.39 26.41
N THR A 628 -20.69 -13.95 26.94
CA THR A 628 -19.53 -14.82 27.15
C THR A 628 -19.69 -15.68 28.40
N ILE A 629 -20.44 -15.19 29.40
CA ILE A 629 -20.66 -15.86 30.69
C ILE A 629 -21.93 -16.73 30.69
N THR A 630 -22.94 -16.40 29.87
CA THR A 630 -24.28 -17.01 29.93
C THR A 630 -24.63 -17.94 28.77
N LYS A 631 -23.68 -18.45 27.98
CA LYS A 631 -23.99 -19.47 26.96
C LYS A 631 -24.08 -20.88 27.56
N PRO A 632 -25.27 -21.47 27.77
CA PRO A 632 -25.44 -22.89 27.53
C PRO A 632 -25.50 -23.12 26.01
N PHE A 633 -25.02 -24.29 25.58
CA PHE A 633 -25.13 -24.78 24.22
C PHE A 633 -26.58 -24.64 23.71
N LYS A 634 -26.81 -23.68 22.81
CA LYS A 634 -28.01 -23.66 21.97
C LYS A 634 -27.62 -24.24 20.61
N THR A 635 -28.11 -25.45 20.36
CA THR A 635 -28.24 -26.03 19.03
C THR A 635 -29.12 -25.12 18.17
N ASN A 636 -28.66 -24.87 16.94
CA ASN A 636 -29.39 -24.12 15.92
C ASN A 636 -30.81 -24.69 15.78
N LYS A 637 -31.82 -23.85 16.00
CA LYS A 637 -33.17 -24.07 15.48
C LYS A 637 -33.41 -23.04 14.39
N ASP A 638 -33.89 -23.57 13.30
CA ASP A 638 -34.20 -22.93 12.03
C ASP A 638 -35.17 -21.76 12.23
N GLU A 639 -34.76 -20.57 11.79
CA GLU A 639 -35.69 -19.53 11.37
C GLU A 639 -35.73 -19.58 9.84
N GLU A 640 -36.65 -20.41 9.35
CA GLU A 640 -37.06 -20.44 7.96
C GLU A 640 -37.89 -19.17 7.69
N ILE A 641 -37.22 -18.10 7.25
CA ILE A 641 -37.88 -16.94 6.66
C ILE A 641 -38.42 -17.40 5.31
N THR A 642 -39.72 -17.69 5.24
CA THR A 642 -40.43 -17.88 3.98
C THR A 642 -40.43 -16.58 3.18
N SER A 643 -39.36 -16.39 2.42
CA SER A 643 -39.29 -15.42 1.32
C SER A 643 -40.12 -15.97 0.14
N PRO A 644 -40.74 -15.12 -0.70
CA PRO A 644 -41.39 -15.58 -1.92
C PRO A 644 -40.38 -16.38 -2.74
N ALA A 645 -40.83 -17.43 -3.44
CA ALA A 645 -39.98 -18.30 -4.25
C ALA A 645 -39.13 -17.47 -5.23
N THR A 646 -37.91 -17.17 -4.83
CA THR A 646 -36.89 -16.59 -5.70
C THR A 646 -36.49 -17.69 -6.66
N GLU A 647 -36.61 -17.43 -7.96
CA GLU A 647 -35.97 -18.27 -8.98
C GLU A 647 -34.56 -18.59 -8.53
N LYS A 648 -34.20 -19.88 -8.55
CA LYS A 648 -32.83 -20.28 -8.23
C LYS A 648 -31.90 -19.48 -9.14
N PRO A 649 -30.95 -18.71 -8.59
CA PRO A 649 -30.06 -17.90 -9.40
C PRO A 649 -29.36 -18.80 -10.44
N SER A 650 -29.30 -18.34 -11.69
CA SER A 650 -28.63 -19.09 -12.75
C SER A 650 -27.15 -19.31 -12.38
N ILE A 651 -26.64 -20.47 -12.79
CA ILE A 651 -25.28 -20.92 -12.46
C ILE A 651 -24.48 -21.00 -13.75
N ALA A 652 -23.43 -20.21 -13.84
CA ALA A 652 -22.42 -20.31 -14.88
C ALA A 652 -21.34 -21.32 -14.46
N LYS A 653 -20.98 -22.23 -15.35
CA LYS A 653 -19.99 -23.28 -15.11
C LYS A 653 -18.74 -23.00 -15.92
N PHE A 654 -17.58 -23.05 -15.27
CA PHE A 654 -16.29 -22.85 -15.91
C PHE A 654 -15.29 -23.91 -15.47
N ILE A 655 -14.44 -24.33 -16.42
CA ILE A 655 -13.22 -25.10 -16.15
C ILE A 655 -12.00 -24.26 -16.52
N ASP A 656 -10.86 -24.56 -15.91
CA ASP A 656 -9.60 -23.84 -16.14
C ASP A 656 -9.15 -23.83 -17.60
N VAL A 657 -9.36 -24.93 -18.35
CA VAL A 657 -9.06 -25.02 -19.79
C VAL A 657 -9.79 -23.90 -20.56
N ASP A 658 -11.09 -23.74 -20.34
CA ASP A 658 -11.91 -22.72 -21.00
C ASP A 658 -11.42 -21.31 -20.66
N LEU A 659 -11.12 -21.06 -19.38
CA LEU A 659 -10.66 -19.76 -18.91
C LEU A 659 -9.24 -19.42 -19.33
N ASN A 660 -8.39 -20.42 -19.53
CA ASN A 660 -7.04 -20.21 -20.04
C ASN A 660 -7.05 -19.80 -21.52
N ASN A 661 -8.05 -20.22 -22.30
CA ASN A 661 -8.23 -19.71 -23.67
C ASN A 661 -8.56 -18.21 -23.67
N PHE A 662 -9.38 -17.73 -22.73
CA PHE A 662 -9.66 -16.30 -22.57
C PHE A 662 -8.44 -15.47 -22.12
N LYS A 663 -7.41 -16.10 -21.52
CA LYS A 663 -6.15 -15.39 -21.22
C LYS A 663 -5.42 -14.95 -22.50
N ASN A 664 -5.66 -15.63 -23.62
CA ASN A 664 -4.96 -15.43 -24.88
C ASN A 664 -5.72 -14.52 -25.88
N GLU A 665 -7.01 -14.23 -25.66
CA GLU A 665 -7.82 -13.38 -26.57
C GLU A 665 -7.31 -11.93 -26.71
N LYS A 666 -6.46 -11.45 -25.79
CA LYS A 666 -5.79 -10.14 -25.94
C LYS A 666 -4.57 -10.15 -26.88
N ALA A 667 -4.15 -11.32 -27.36
CA ALA A 667 -3.01 -11.44 -28.29
C ALA A 667 -3.39 -11.27 -29.77
N GLU A 668 -4.66 -11.44 -30.16
CA GLU A 668 -5.09 -11.40 -31.57
C GLU A 668 -5.75 -10.09 -32.02
N ILE A 669 -6.04 -9.14 -31.12
CA ILE A 669 -6.47 -7.78 -31.50
C ILE A 669 -5.26 -6.85 -31.65
N LYS A 670 -4.34 -7.24 -32.54
CA LYS A 670 -3.31 -6.38 -33.15
C LYS A 670 -3.12 -6.77 -34.62
N GLY A 671 -4.23 -6.95 -35.33
CA GLY A 671 -4.32 -6.82 -36.78
C GLY A 671 -5.51 -5.90 -37.02
N ASP A 672 -5.33 -4.87 -37.85
CA ASP A 672 -6.37 -3.92 -38.26
C ASP A 672 -6.62 -2.71 -37.33
N ILE A 673 -5.54 -1.97 -37.06
CA ILE A 673 -5.63 -0.50 -37.04
C ILE A 673 -4.54 0.01 -37.98
N ILE A 674 -4.91 0.24 -39.23
CA ILE A 674 -4.18 1.17 -40.11
C ILE A 674 -4.55 2.57 -39.62
N PRO A 675 -3.61 3.38 -39.11
CA PRO A 675 -3.92 4.77 -38.83
C PRO A 675 -4.17 5.48 -40.16
N GLN A 676 -5.38 5.99 -40.37
CA GLN A 676 -5.58 7.08 -41.33
C GLN A 676 -4.77 8.28 -40.83
N ALA A 677 -3.66 8.55 -41.52
CA ALA A 677 -2.91 9.77 -41.36
C ALA A 677 -3.70 10.89 -42.04
N ASP A 678 -4.22 11.83 -41.25
CA ASP A 678 -4.60 13.13 -41.76
C ASP A 678 -3.32 13.93 -42.07
N ASP A 679 -3.14 14.20 -43.36
CA ASP A 679 -2.18 15.12 -43.93
C ASP A 679 -2.36 16.52 -43.33
N LYS A 680 -1.40 16.95 -42.50
CA LYS A 680 -0.84 18.32 -42.43
C LYS A 680 0.07 18.47 -41.21
N LEU A 681 1.32 18.05 -41.34
CA LEU A 681 2.42 18.60 -40.54
C LEU A 681 3.65 18.74 -41.44
N SER A 682 4.21 19.94 -41.40
CA SER A 682 5.20 20.52 -42.29
C SER A 682 6.50 19.72 -42.39
N LYS A 683 7.05 19.65 -43.61
CA LYS A 683 8.34 19.03 -43.94
C LYS A 683 9.48 19.64 -43.08
N PRO A 684 10.42 18.84 -42.55
CA PRO A 684 11.60 19.34 -41.86
C PRO A 684 12.50 20.14 -42.81
N THR A 685 12.99 21.29 -42.36
CA THR A 685 13.90 22.16 -43.09
C THR A 685 15.27 21.50 -43.32
N LYS A 686 15.89 21.87 -44.45
CA LYS A 686 17.18 21.39 -44.99
C LYS A 686 18.33 21.33 -43.97
N TRP A 687 18.28 22.16 -42.93
CA TRP A 687 19.27 22.21 -41.85
C TRP A 687 19.33 20.94 -40.99
N VAL A 688 18.21 20.24 -40.79
CA VAL A 688 18.16 19.01 -39.97
C VAL A 688 18.81 17.82 -40.68
N LYS A 689 18.79 17.80 -42.02
CA LYS A 689 19.46 16.74 -42.80
C LYS A 689 20.99 16.91 -42.79
N GLU A 690 21.48 18.14 -42.87
CA GLU A 690 22.93 18.41 -42.89
C GLU A 690 23.61 18.14 -41.52
N VAL A 691 22.88 18.25 -40.40
CA VAL A 691 23.41 17.94 -39.06
C VAL A 691 23.50 16.44 -38.79
N ILE A 692 22.62 15.63 -39.40
CA ILE A 692 22.61 14.17 -39.24
C ILE A 692 23.70 13.51 -40.11
N GLU A 693 23.92 14.02 -41.33
CA GLU A 693 25.00 13.50 -42.19
C GLU A 693 26.40 13.81 -41.64
N LYS A 694 26.60 14.96 -40.97
CA LYS A 694 27.91 15.30 -40.37
C LYS A 694 28.27 14.43 -39.16
N ARG A 695 27.30 13.97 -38.38
CA ARG A 695 27.55 13.07 -37.22
C ARG A 695 27.86 11.63 -37.64
N HIS A 696 27.38 11.16 -38.78
CA HIS A 696 27.73 9.82 -39.27
C HIS A 696 29.16 9.74 -39.83
N GLN A 697 29.67 10.80 -40.44
CA GLN A 697 31.07 10.82 -40.91
C GLN A 697 32.09 10.88 -39.77
N GLU A 698 31.81 11.58 -38.67
CA GLU A 698 32.73 11.63 -37.51
C GLU A 698 32.78 10.31 -36.73
N SER A 699 31.70 9.53 -36.69
CA SER A 699 31.67 8.21 -36.02
C SER A 699 32.47 7.12 -36.74
N THR A 700 32.72 7.29 -38.05
CA THR A 700 33.42 6.25 -38.84
C THR A 700 34.95 6.42 -38.79
N VAL A 701 35.45 7.65 -38.54
CA VAL A 701 36.90 7.94 -38.48
C VAL A 701 37.51 7.64 -37.10
N GLN A 702 36.69 7.48 -36.05
CA GLN A 702 37.15 7.09 -34.71
C GLN A 702 37.20 5.58 -34.47
N ALA A 703 36.72 4.76 -35.41
CA ALA A 703 36.80 3.30 -35.35
C ALA A 703 38.02 2.71 -36.11
N GLU A 704 38.78 3.53 -36.83
CA GLU A 704 39.98 3.12 -37.60
C GLU A 704 41.29 3.80 -37.12
N ARG A 705 41.34 4.28 -35.87
CA ARG A 705 42.56 4.61 -35.13
C ARG A 705 42.50 3.98 -33.75
#